data_AF-A0AAD6FE68-F1
#
_entry.id   AF-A0AAD6FE68-F1
#
_cell.length_a   1.000
_cell.length_b   1.000
_cell.length_c   1.000
_cell.angle_alpha   90.00
_cell.angle_beta   90.00
_cell.angle_gamma   90.00
#
_symmetry.space_group_name_H-M   'P 1'
#
loop_
_entity.id
_entity.type
_entity.pdbx_description
1 polymer ?
#
loop_
_entity_poly.entity_id
_entity_poly.type
_entity_poly.pdbx_seq_one_letter_code
_entity_poly.pdbx_strand_id
1 'polypeptide(L)'
;MMEEEILEDRAKLKQGLVKVLQCVATISSAAAVVNPIFGVAGSLIRVVLHHVDDEDIRTLKREFGSVNRALDELSQMNHNTLVQIKKETLDGQYCRVEENLKNQFRKFMEMVEARPEHCERKKGDFEDSYSNDLGDQNLHTLYDGVVGKPKLFSRPILEVYLKHSQGDRRTMERLCTRLTYLFCIGLIALMGYAAVIGDDEEGLTEEWAEKMEHVQEKMQEALRSFVSPSVKEQQSRFVQTMSSPLERAVAQKKEAIEAVMDMFEKGSEVLASAVGELFPLCEAAAPVLRLALDNVLSKEVFYVKEQFLAVRNKLDVLSTQLEDIDCEIKKGRLDSQYFSVEENIRNQFRKYMDILEAKPQFREVKTRLFVEHFAKTGGEKNLFVLYDALMGTNSFGESVLELVERYVARNRRLLEDFCVRMKELFCLGLIALLGHCALTQRQDEEDDKIQEWSSKIEEGESRMKTTIESCIAAFPEQAQLDAKHLLQEKEGDNLQDTTQQLLEFLVKKYDWVSWSVRLINHSGSTYRNWRAGEHFHHVAGKNWFEVLQVNNINLVVSYSTKPQPVPQGCIQQAMEGQGKKGNAPAVVEVLEKQLCGFVVHAVSRHKESAAAWSFPEDCHYWERHKNVAVCVHSE
;
A
#
# COMPACT_ATOMS: atom_id res chain seq x y z
N MET A 1 33.41 -45.14 -12.79
CA MET A 1 32.36 -44.96 -11.78
C MET A 1 32.56 -43.67 -11.02
N MET A 2 33.30 -43.61 -9.91
CA MET A 2 33.34 -42.38 -9.08
C MET A 2 33.85 -41.14 -9.83
N GLU A 3 34.89 -41.26 -10.66
CA GLU A 3 35.36 -40.16 -11.52
C GLU A 3 34.41 -39.83 -12.69
N GLU A 4 33.57 -40.78 -13.12
CA GLU A 4 32.57 -40.58 -14.19
C GLU A 4 31.33 -39.86 -13.65
N GLU A 5 30.82 -40.24 -12.47
CA GLU A 5 29.73 -39.54 -11.78
C GLU A 5 30.09 -38.06 -11.53
N ILE A 6 31.31 -37.78 -11.06
CA ILE A 6 31.76 -36.40 -10.80
C ILE A 6 31.93 -35.59 -12.11
N LEU A 7 32.33 -36.23 -13.22
CA LEU A 7 32.36 -35.61 -14.54
C LEU A 7 30.95 -35.32 -15.07
N GLU A 8 30.01 -36.23 -14.84
CA GLU A 8 28.62 -36.10 -15.25
C GLU A 8 27.89 -35.00 -14.47
N ASP A 9 28.09 -34.91 -13.16
CA ASP A 9 27.50 -33.85 -12.32
C ASP A 9 28.13 -32.47 -12.61
N ARG A 10 29.43 -32.41 -12.92
CA ARG A 10 30.05 -31.17 -13.42
C ARG A 10 29.49 -30.78 -14.79
N ALA A 11 29.16 -31.73 -15.66
CA ALA A 11 28.50 -31.47 -16.94
C ALA A 11 27.06 -30.97 -16.74
N LYS A 12 26.28 -31.58 -15.83
CA LYS A 12 24.93 -31.13 -15.46
C LYS A 12 24.94 -29.72 -14.87
N LEU A 13 25.86 -29.42 -13.94
CA LEU A 13 26.04 -28.07 -13.37
C LEU A 13 26.42 -27.02 -14.44
N LYS A 14 27.33 -27.37 -15.37
CA LYS A 14 27.65 -26.50 -16.51
C LYS A 14 26.47 -26.32 -17.47
N GLN A 15 25.69 -27.38 -17.73
CA GLN A 15 24.49 -27.30 -18.58
C GLN A 15 23.37 -26.48 -17.91
N GLY A 16 23.22 -26.58 -16.58
CA GLY A 16 22.38 -25.70 -15.78
C GLY A 16 22.82 -24.24 -15.94
N LEU A 17 24.10 -23.93 -15.70
CA LEU A 17 24.68 -22.59 -15.91
C LEU A 17 24.44 -22.07 -17.34
N VAL A 18 24.53 -22.93 -18.38
CA VAL A 18 24.17 -22.56 -19.76
C VAL A 18 22.69 -22.18 -19.89
N LYS A 19 21.75 -22.92 -19.30
CA LYS A 19 20.32 -22.53 -19.31
C LYS A 19 20.08 -21.21 -18.56
N VAL A 20 20.68 -21.06 -17.38
CA VAL A 20 20.62 -19.83 -16.58
C VAL A 20 21.07 -18.63 -17.42
N LEU A 21 22.23 -18.77 -18.07
CA LEU A 21 22.80 -17.75 -18.94
C LEU A 21 21.94 -17.54 -20.20
N GLN A 22 21.29 -18.55 -20.77
CA GLN A 22 20.33 -18.38 -21.88
C GLN A 22 19.14 -17.52 -21.47
N CYS A 23 18.59 -17.73 -20.27
CA CYS A 23 17.53 -16.89 -19.72
C CYS A 23 18.01 -15.43 -19.55
N VAL A 24 19.13 -15.20 -18.85
CA VAL A 24 19.64 -13.84 -18.59
C VAL A 24 20.13 -13.16 -19.88
N ALA A 25 20.65 -13.88 -20.88
CA ALA A 25 20.99 -13.33 -22.20
C ALA A 25 19.77 -12.87 -22.99
N THR A 26 18.66 -13.62 -22.92
CA THR A 26 17.41 -13.30 -23.62
C THR A 26 16.87 -11.98 -23.07
N ILE A 27 16.73 -11.90 -21.75
CA ILE A 27 16.34 -10.69 -21.00
C ILE A 27 17.28 -9.51 -21.31
N SER A 28 18.60 -9.70 -21.20
CA SER A 28 19.59 -8.64 -21.45
C SER A 28 19.58 -8.13 -22.89
N SER A 29 19.26 -9.00 -23.86
CA SER A 29 19.25 -8.61 -25.28
C SER A 29 18.06 -7.75 -25.69
N ALA A 30 16.92 -7.88 -25.01
CA ALA A 30 15.78 -6.96 -25.16
C ALA A 30 16.08 -5.58 -24.55
N ALA A 31 16.72 -5.56 -23.37
CA ALA A 31 17.09 -4.33 -22.66
C ALA A 31 18.21 -3.51 -23.33
N ALA A 32 19.10 -4.18 -24.09
CA ALA A 32 20.24 -3.57 -24.78
C ALA A 32 19.88 -2.44 -25.77
N VAL A 33 18.62 -2.40 -26.23
CA VAL A 33 18.10 -1.36 -27.14
C VAL A 33 18.00 0.02 -26.45
N VAL A 34 17.97 0.07 -25.11
CA VAL A 34 17.71 1.32 -24.35
C VAL A 34 18.87 1.74 -23.44
N ASN A 35 19.72 0.82 -22.96
CA ASN A 35 20.96 1.17 -22.26
C ASN A 35 22.11 0.20 -22.63
N PRO A 36 23.29 0.70 -23.07
CA PRO A 36 24.44 -0.13 -23.48
C PRO A 36 24.93 -1.15 -22.46
N ILE A 37 24.70 -0.94 -21.17
CA ILE A 37 25.16 -1.85 -20.10
C ILE A 37 24.49 -3.22 -20.19
N PHE A 38 23.21 -3.28 -20.57
CA PHE A 38 22.53 -4.56 -20.86
C PHE A 38 23.11 -5.24 -22.12
N GLY A 39 23.57 -4.44 -23.09
CA GLY A 39 24.30 -4.95 -24.25
C GLY A 39 25.63 -5.60 -23.87
N VAL A 40 26.36 -5.05 -22.89
CA VAL A 40 27.60 -5.63 -22.36
C VAL A 40 27.33 -6.92 -21.60
N ALA A 41 26.36 -6.92 -20.67
CA ALA A 41 25.96 -8.13 -19.96
C ALA A 41 25.49 -9.23 -20.93
N GLY A 42 24.55 -8.91 -21.83
CA GLY A 42 24.05 -9.85 -22.84
C GLY A 42 25.12 -10.36 -23.80
N SER A 43 26.13 -9.56 -24.14
CA SER A 43 27.25 -9.99 -24.98
C SER A 43 28.21 -10.92 -24.24
N LEU A 44 28.57 -10.61 -22.99
CA LEU A 44 29.39 -11.48 -22.14
C LEU A 44 28.72 -12.82 -21.90
N ILE A 45 27.44 -12.80 -21.56
CA ILE A 45 26.63 -14.01 -21.39
C ILE A 45 26.61 -14.81 -22.70
N ARG A 46 26.38 -14.17 -23.86
CA ARG A 46 26.34 -14.84 -25.17
C ARG A 46 27.70 -15.40 -25.62
N VAL A 47 28.83 -14.84 -25.18
CA VAL A 47 30.17 -15.43 -25.36
C VAL A 47 30.28 -16.73 -24.56
N VAL A 48 29.95 -16.67 -23.26
CA VAL A 48 29.99 -17.84 -22.36
C VAL A 48 29.06 -18.97 -22.83
N LEU A 49 27.91 -18.62 -23.41
CA LEU A 49 26.96 -19.61 -23.92
C LEU A 49 27.47 -20.49 -25.06
N HIS A 50 28.53 -20.10 -25.76
CA HIS A 50 28.99 -20.87 -26.89
C HIS A 50 29.93 -22.03 -26.53
N HIS A 51 30.78 -21.95 -25.48
CA HIS A 51 31.64 -23.05 -24.99
C HIS A 51 32.06 -22.85 -23.51
N VAL A 52 31.23 -23.22 -22.51
CA VAL A 52 31.55 -23.01 -21.06
C VAL A 52 32.74 -23.85 -20.57
N ASP A 53 33.94 -23.29 -20.71
CA ASP A 53 35.15 -23.78 -20.07
C ASP A 53 35.43 -23.07 -18.73
N ASP A 54 36.62 -23.27 -18.17
CA ASP A 54 37.00 -22.68 -16.88
C ASP A 54 37.61 -21.27 -17.04
N GLU A 55 37.76 -20.75 -18.27
CA GLU A 55 38.16 -19.36 -18.58
C GLU A 55 36.93 -18.43 -18.60
N ASP A 56 35.82 -18.90 -19.16
CA ASP A 56 34.53 -18.20 -19.18
C ASP A 56 34.01 -17.84 -17.78
N ILE A 57 34.02 -18.81 -16.85
CA ILE A 57 33.60 -18.61 -15.45
C ILE A 57 34.48 -17.56 -14.76
N ARG A 58 35.79 -17.52 -15.06
CA ARG A 58 36.73 -16.52 -14.55
C ARG A 58 36.51 -15.13 -15.15
N THR A 59 36.08 -15.05 -16.41
CA THR A 59 35.71 -13.79 -17.07
C THR A 59 34.45 -13.21 -16.45
N LEU A 60 33.40 -14.02 -16.27
CA LEU A 60 32.14 -13.64 -15.62
C LEU A 60 32.38 -13.01 -14.23
N LYS A 61 33.23 -13.64 -13.41
CA LYS A 61 33.62 -13.15 -12.07
C LYS A 61 34.35 -11.80 -12.10
N ARG A 62 35.24 -11.60 -13.07
CA ARG A 62 36.03 -10.36 -13.21
C ARG A 62 35.12 -9.17 -13.50
N GLU A 63 34.17 -9.35 -14.43
CA GLU A 63 33.27 -8.29 -14.87
C GLU A 63 32.25 -7.94 -13.77
N PHE A 64 31.57 -8.92 -13.17
CA PHE A 64 30.68 -8.67 -12.03
C PHE A 64 31.41 -8.03 -10.84
N GLY A 65 32.65 -8.46 -10.55
CA GLY A 65 33.48 -7.84 -9.51
C GLY A 65 33.91 -6.41 -9.83
N SER A 66 33.94 -6.02 -11.11
CA SER A 66 34.17 -4.63 -11.52
C SER A 66 32.92 -3.77 -11.38
N VAL A 67 31.76 -4.30 -11.80
CA VAL A 67 30.46 -3.65 -11.63
C VAL A 67 30.16 -3.40 -10.15
N ASN A 68 30.35 -4.39 -9.27
CA ASN A 68 30.08 -4.24 -7.84
C ASN A 68 30.84 -3.05 -7.22
N ARG A 69 32.15 -2.92 -7.48
CA ARG A 69 32.96 -1.80 -6.95
C ARG A 69 32.44 -0.44 -7.43
N ALA A 70 32.10 -0.34 -8.72
CA ALA A 70 31.54 0.89 -9.27
C ALA A 70 30.17 1.23 -8.66
N LEU A 71 29.38 0.24 -8.25
CA LEU A 71 28.09 0.45 -7.57
C LEU A 71 28.25 0.89 -6.11
N ASP A 72 29.23 0.33 -5.39
CA ASP A 72 29.50 0.70 -4.00
C ASP A 72 29.96 2.19 -3.90
N GLU A 73 30.83 2.65 -4.82
CA GLU A 73 31.25 4.06 -4.92
C GLU A 73 30.08 5.03 -5.21
N LEU A 74 29.06 4.58 -5.94
CA LEU A 74 27.90 5.40 -6.31
C LEU A 74 26.89 5.60 -5.18
N SER A 75 26.92 4.75 -4.15
CA SER A 75 26.02 4.85 -3.00
C SER A 75 26.26 6.09 -2.13
N GLN A 76 27.43 6.73 -2.27
CA GLN A 76 27.97 7.72 -1.33
C GLN A 76 27.67 9.20 -1.68
N MET A 77 26.89 9.50 -2.73
CA MET A 77 26.67 10.88 -3.21
C MET A 77 25.22 11.42 -3.06
N ASN A 78 25.15 12.74 -2.85
CA ASN A 78 24.02 13.69 -2.90
C ASN A 78 23.00 13.70 -1.73
N HIS A 79 22.45 14.90 -1.46
CA HIS A 79 21.85 15.27 -0.17
C HIS A 79 20.69 16.28 -0.33
N ASN A 80 19.56 16.08 0.38
CA ASN A 80 18.44 17.02 0.51
C ASN A 80 17.48 16.52 1.62
N THR A 81 17.36 17.19 2.78
CA THR A 81 16.89 16.57 4.05
C THR A 81 15.63 15.68 3.99
N LEU A 82 14.47 16.18 3.51
CA LEU A 82 13.24 15.37 3.47
C LEU A 82 13.36 14.15 2.55
N VAL A 83 14.01 14.34 1.39
CA VAL A 83 14.14 13.27 0.41
C VAL A 83 15.28 12.32 0.79
N GLN A 84 16.26 12.82 1.53
CA GLN A 84 17.31 12.04 2.17
C GLN A 84 16.73 11.11 3.23
N ILE A 85 15.78 11.55 4.07
CA ILE A 85 15.06 10.68 5.02
C ILE A 85 14.35 9.54 4.28
N LYS A 86 13.59 9.87 3.21
CA LYS A 86 12.89 8.86 2.38
C LYS A 86 13.84 7.85 1.75
N LYS A 87 15.00 8.33 1.27
CA LYS A 87 16.07 7.48 0.72
C LYS A 87 16.72 6.63 1.82
N GLU A 88 17.05 7.19 2.98
CA GLU A 88 17.72 6.46 4.08
C GLU A 88 16.83 5.36 4.67
N THR A 89 15.52 5.59 4.82
CA THR A 89 14.56 4.53 5.17
C THR A 89 14.56 3.42 4.12
N LEU A 90 14.47 3.76 2.83
CA LEU A 90 14.45 2.79 1.74
C LEU A 90 15.78 2.02 1.63
N ASP A 91 16.92 2.70 1.68
CA ASP A 91 18.26 2.11 1.65
C ASP A 91 18.43 1.17 2.84
N GLY A 92 17.94 1.53 4.03
CA GLY A 92 17.92 0.66 5.22
C GLY A 92 17.08 -0.61 5.02
N GLN A 93 15.93 -0.51 4.36
CA GLN A 93 15.06 -1.65 4.03
C GLN A 93 15.71 -2.61 3.03
N TYR A 94 16.29 -2.09 1.93
CA TYR A 94 16.84 -2.91 0.86
C TYR A 94 18.32 -3.29 1.03
N CYS A 95 19.06 -2.69 1.97
CA CYS A 95 20.46 -3.05 2.25
C CYS A 95 20.63 -4.54 2.51
N ARG A 96 19.81 -5.11 3.42
CA ARG A 96 19.89 -6.54 3.76
C ARG A 96 19.49 -7.45 2.59
N VAL A 97 18.57 -7.00 1.73
CA VAL A 97 18.17 -7.70 0.50
C VAL A 97 19.37 -7.78 -0.46
N GLU A 98 20.08 -6.68 -0.64
CA GLU A 98 21.30 -6.61 -1.46
C GLU A 98 22.46 -7.45 -0.88
N GLU A 99 22.69 -7.39 0.44
CA GLU A 99 23.69 -8.21 1.13
C GLU A 99 23.42 -9.71 0.94
N ASN A 100 22.17 -10.15 1.12
CA ASN A 100 21.76 -11.52 0.91
C ASN A 100 21.98 -11.96 -0.55
N LEU A 101 21.53 -11.17 -1.54
CA LEU A 101 21.73 -11.48 -2.97
C LEU A 101 23.22 -11.59 -3.35
N LYS A 102 24.07 -10.68 -2.84
CA LYS A 102 25.53 -10.74 -3.00
C LYS A 102 26.09 -12.02 -2.36
N ASN A 103 25.60 -12.43 -1.18
CA ASN A 103 26.06 -13.64 -0.49
C ASN A 103 25.65 -14.93 -1.20
N GLN A 104 24.40 -15.01 -1.65
CA GLN A 104 23.84 -16.13 -2.42
C GLN A 104 24.65 -16.39 -3.70
N PHE A 105 24.92 -15.34 -4.49
CA PHE A 105 25.75 -15.44 -5.68
C PHE A 105 27.20 -15.82 -5.38
N ARG A 106 27.80 -15.24 -4.32
CA ARG A 106 29.14 -15.62 -3.85
C ARG A 106 29.22 -17.11 -3.52
N LYS A 107 28.19 -17.66 -2.87
CA LYS A 107 28.11 -19.08 -2.52
C LYS A 107 27.88 -20.00 -3.70
N PHE A 108 27.05 -19.58 -4.66
CA PHE A 108 26.94 -20.25 -5.96
C PHE A 108 28.29 -20.34 -6.67
N MET A 109 29.07 -19.24 -6.71
CA MET A 109 30.42 -19.24 -7.29
C MET A 109 31.41 -20.12 -6.50
N GLU A 110 31.33 -20.19 -5.16
CA GLU A 110 32.12 -21.15 -4.35
C GLU A 110 31.82 -22.61 -4.72
N MET A 111 30.59 -22.93 -5.13
CA MET A 111 30.18 -24.26 -5.61
C MET A 111 30.68 -24.53 -7.03
N VAL A 112 30.45 -23.62 -7.97
CA VAL A 112 30.83 -23.80 -9.38
C VAL A 112 32.36 -23.85 -9.58
N GLU A 113 33.12 -23.14 -8.74
CA GLU A 113 34.60 -23.16 -8.73
C GLU A 113 35.19 -24.29 -7.87
N ALA A 114 34.36 -25.11 -7.22
CA ALA A 114 34.86 -26.18 -6.36
C ALA A 114 35.66 -27.21 -7.16
N ARG A 115 36.74 -27.72 -6.54
CA ARG A 115 37.43 -28.89 -7.07
C ARG A 115 36.55 -30.15 -6.93
N PRO A 116 36.73 -31.18 -7.76
CA PRO A 116 36.00 -32.45 -7.69
C PRO A 116 35.82 -33.00 -6.26
N GLU A 117 36.87 -32.96 -5.45
CA GLU A 117 36.92 -33.51 -4.09
C GLU A 117 36.14 -32.68 -3.06
N HIS A 118 35.63 -31.52 -3.46
CA HIS A 118 34.91 -30.56 -2.61
C HIS A 118 33.54 -30.15 -3.18
N CYS A 119 33.17 -30.66 -4.36
CA CYS A 119 31.94 -30.27 -5.07
C CYS A 119 30.69 -30.52 -4.22
N GLU A 120 30.47 -31.74 -3.74
CA GLU A 120 29.28 -32.06 -2.91
C GLU A 120 29.24 -31.29 -1.58
N ARG A 121 30.40 -31.07 -0.94
CA ARG A 121 30.45 -30.23 0.26
C ARG A 121 30.07 -28.78 -0.06
N LYS A 122 30.53 -28.24 -1.19
CA LYS A 122 30.23 -26.86 -1.60
C LYS A 122 28.82 -26.67 -2.13
N LYS A 123 28.21 -27.71 -2.68
CA LYS A 123 26.78 -27.80 -3.01
C LYS A 123 25.93 -27.72 -1.73
N GLY A 124 26.27 -28.49 -0.70
CA GLY A 124 25.64 -28.36 0.63
C GLY A 124 25.85 -26.98 1.27
N ASP A 125 27.09 -26.46 1.31
CA ASP A 125 27.39 -25.10 1.80
C ASP A 125 26.55 -24.02 1.08
N PHE A 126 26.24 -24.22 -0.22
CA PHE A 126 25.43 -23.31 -1.03
C PHE A 126 23.93 -23.48 -0.75
N GLU A 127 23.41 -24.70 -0.72
CA GLU A 127 22.01 -25.01 -0.42
C GLU A 127 21.60 -24.45 0.97
N ASP A 128 22.41 -24.73 1.98
CA ASP A 128 22.24 -24.22 3.35
C ASP A 128 22.30 -22.70 3.39
N SER A 129 23.33 -22.07 2.79
CA SER A 129 23.46 -20.61 2.81
C SER A 129 22.32 -19.95 2.06
N TYR A 130 21.94 -20.45 0.87
CA TYR A 130 20.87 -19.87 0.07
C TYR A 130 19.55 -19.86 0.85
N SER A 131 19.21 -21.00 1.46
CA SER A 131 18.00 -21.15 2.29
C SER A 131 18.05 -20.35 3.60
N ASN A 132 19.23 -20.15 4.21
CA ASN A 132 19.41 -19.31 5.40
C ASN A 132 19.39 -17.81 5.08
N ASP A 133 19.84 -17.42 3.89
CA ASP A 133 19.79 -16.06 3.34
C ASP A 133 18.37 -15.72 2.81
N LEU A 134 17.31 -16.32 3.34
CA LEU A 134 15.90 -16.19 2.93
C LEU A 134 15.53 -16.75 1.54
N GLY A 135 16.47 -17.36 0.82
CA GLY A 135 16.23 -17.96 -0.48
C GLY A 135 15.78 -16.95 -1.55
N ASP A 136 14.74 -17.32 -2.29
CA ASP A 136 14.20 -16.52 -3.40
C ASP A 136 13.41 -15.27 -2.94
N GLN A 137 13.09 -15.14 -1.65
CA GLN A 137 12.43 -13.97 -1.06
C GLN A 137 13.12 -12.66 -1.44
N ASN A 138 14.45 -12.59 -1.36
CA ASN A 138 15.17 -11.33 -1.64
C ASN A 138 14.90 -10.82 -3.06
N LEU A 139 14.83 -11.74 -4.04
CA LEU A 139 14.63 -11.40 -5.43
C LEU A 139 13.21 -10.90 -5.69
N HIS A 140 12.20 -11.51 -5.04
CA HIS A 140 10.82 -11.04 -5.09
C HIS A 140 10.61 -9.72 -4.33
N THR A 141 11.25 -9.54 -3.17
CA THR A 141 11.27 -8.28 -2.44
C THR A 141 11.82 -7.14 -3.32
N LEU A 142 12.95 -7.38 -4.01
CA LEU A 142 13.54 -6.44 -4.96
C LEU A 142 12.63 -6.19 -6.17
N TYR A 143 12.05 -7.24 -6.77
CA TYR A 143 11.09 -7.13 -7.87
C TYR A 143 9.91 -6.22 -7.51
N ASP A 144 9.25 -6.49 -6.39
CA ASP A 144 8.10 -5.71 -5.93
C ASP A 144 8.50 -4.25 -5.64
N GLY A 145 9.69 -4.03 -5.06
CA GLY A 145 10.24 -2.69 -4.81
C GLY A 145 10.54 -1.88 -6.07
N VAL A 146 11.04 -2.52 -7.14
CA VAL A 146 11.35 -1.84 -8.41
C VAL A 146 10.10 -1.60 -9.25
N VAL A 147 9.23 -2.58 -9.36
CA VAL A 147 7.94 -2.46 -10.06
C VAL A 147 7.02 -1.46 -9.36
N GLY A 148 7.18 -1.29 -8.05
CA GLY A 148 6.34 -0.43 -7.24
C GLY A 148 5.02 -1.10 -6.86
N LYS A 149 5.01 -2.43 -6.67
CA LYS A 149 3.86 -3.10 -6.05
C LYS A 149 3.62 -2.50 -4.67
N PRO A 150 2.41 -2.02 -4.33
CA PRO A 150 2.29 -1.28 -3.09
C PRO A 150 2.33 -2.18 -1.87
N LYS A 151 3.00 -1.63 -0.86
CA LYS A 151 3.31 -2.23 0.43
C LYS A 151 2.84 -1.28 1.51
N LEU A 152 2.46 -1.82 2.67
CA LEU A 152 1.97 -1.01 3.77
C LEU A 152 3.12 -0.22 4.42
N PHE A 153 4.29 -0.86 4.50
CA PHE A 153 5.46 -0.37 5.22
C PHE A 153 6.68 -0.11 4.31
N SER A 154 6.50 0.14 3.01
CA SER A 154 7.61 0.61 2.14
C SER A 154 7.11 1.37 0.90
N ARG A 155 8.04 1.98 0.17
CA ARG A 155 7.78 2.79 -1.05
C ARG A 155 8.49 2.19 -2.28
N PRO A 156 7.99 2.46 -3.51
CA PRO A 156 8.67 2.08 -4.74
C PRO A 156 10.07 2.70 -4.86
N ILE A 157 11.07 1.89 -5.18
CA ILE A 157 12.48 2.32 -5.26
C ILE A 157 12.66 3.41 -6.31
N LEU A 158 12.10 3.20 -7.51
CA LEU A 158 12.21 4.14 -8.62
C LEU A 158 11.53 5.48 -8.32
N GLU A 159 10.40 5.49 -7.60
CA GLU A 159 9.69 6.72 -7.23
C GLU A 159 10.50 7.57 -6.24
N VAL A 160 11.03 6.94 -5.17
CA VAL A 160 11.83 7.62 -4.15
C VAL A 160 13.10 8.23 -4.77
N TYR A 161 13.78 7.48 -5.63
CA TYR A 161 15.00 7.96 -6.29
C TYR A 161 14.75 8.98 -7.40
N LEU A 162 13.63 8.91 -8.13
CA LEU A 162 13.24 9.95 -9.09
C LEU A 162 12.98 11.27 -8.37
N LYS A 163 12.31 11.22 -7.21
CA LYS A 163 12.12 12.37 -6.32
C LYS A 163 13.43 12.85 -5.68
N HIS A 164 14.36 11.96 -5.30
CA HIS A 164 15.67 12.31 -4.71
C HIS A 164 16.60 13.00 -5.69
N SER A 165 16.70 12.45 -6.89
CA SER A 165 17.56 12.96 -7.96
C SER A 165 17.12 14.32 -8.51
N GLN A 166 15.93 14.83 -8.14
CA GLN A 166 15.27 15.98 -8.79
C GLN A 166 15.15 15.80 -10.32
N GLY A 167 15.09 14.55 -10.79
CA GLY A 167 15.15 14.23 -12.22
C GLY A 167 16.57 14.25 -12.82
N ASP A 168 17.66 14.16 -12.03
CA ASP A 168 18.98 13.86 -12.60
C ASP A 168 19.00 12.45 -13.21
N ARG A 169 18.90 12.45 -14.54
CA ARG A 169 18.99 11.27 -15.39
C ARG A 169 20.22 10.41 -15.09
N ARG A 170 21.38 10.99 -14.73
CA ARG A 170 22.60 10.19 -14.46
C ARG A 170 22.44 9.38 -13.18
N THR A 171 21.87 9.95 -12.13
CA THR A 171 21.55 9.24 -10.88
C THR A 171 20.54 8.11 -11.13
N MET A 172 19.53 8.30 -11.98
CA MET A 172 18.58 7.25 -12.37
C MET A 172 19.21 6.14 -13.23
N GLU A 173 20.07 6.48 -14.20
CA GLU A 173 20.83 5.50 -15.01
C GLU A 173 21.75 4.63 -14.12
N ARG A 174 22.38 5.24 -13.10
CA ARG A 174 23.20 4.56 -12.08
C ARG A 174 22.36 3.61 -11.21
N LEU A 175 21.19 4.04 -10.74
CA LEU A 175 20.28 3.20 -9.98
C LEU A 175 19.81 1.99 -10.80
N CYS A 176 19.37 2.20 -12.04
CA CYS A 176 18.95 1.11 -12.92
C CYS A 176 20.08 0.11 -13.16
N THR A 177 21.33 0.59 -13.25
CA THR A 177 22.54 -0.26 -13.32
C THR A 177 22.72 -1.11 -12.04
N ARG A 178 22.54 -0.52 -10.85
CA ARG A 178 22.60 -1.24 -9.56
C ARG A 178 21.56 -2.35 -9.49
N LEU A 179 20.31 -2.00 -9.76
CA LEU A 179 19.18 -2.93 -9.72
C LEU A 179 19.35 -4.07 -10.74
N THR A 180 19.80 -3.76 -11.95
CA THR A 180 20.13 -4.76 -12.99
C THR A 180 21.17 -5.76 -12.49
N TYR A 181 22.26 -5.27 -11.90
CA TYR A 181 23.30 -6.15 -11.33
C TYR A 181 22.73 -7.09 -10.26
N LEU A 182 21.89 -6.57 -9.34
CA LEU A 182 21.26 -7.36 -8.29
C LEU A 182 20.29 -8.42 -8.83
N PHE A 183 19.47 -8.09 -9.83
CA PHE A 183 18.63 -9.08 -10.52
C PHE A 183 19.47 -10.16 -11.22
N CYS A 184 20.52 -9.79 -11.95
CA CYS A 184 21.38 -10.75 -12.63
C CYS A 184 22.03 -11.75 -11.66
N ILE A 185 22.67 -11.28 -10.58
CA ILE A 185 23.32 -12.18 -9.62
C ILE A 185 22.31 -13.04 -8.84
N GLY A 186 21.13 -12.48 -8.55
CA GLY A 186 20.04 -13.16 -7.86
C GLY A 186 19.38 -14.25 -8.70
N LEU A 187 19.09 -13.97 -9.97
CA LEU A 187 18.58 -14.96 -10.93
C LEU A 187 19.57 -16.11 -11.14
N ILE A 188 20.88 -15.81 -11.21
CA ILE A 188 21.90 -16.85 -11.33
C ILE A 188 21.90 -17.77 -10.10
N ALA A 189 21.84 -17.20 -8.90
CA ALA A 189 21.78 -17.98 -7.67
C ALA A 189 20.47 -18.77 -7.53
N LEU A 190 19.32 -18.19 -7.89
CA LEU A 190 18.01 -18.85 -7.89
C LEU A 190 17.99 -20.09 -8.79
N MET A 191 18.38 -19.92 -10.05
CA MET A 191 18.38 -21.02 -11.02
C MET A 191 19.42 -22.09 -10.65
N GLY A 192 20.57 -21.68 -10.10
CA GLY A 192 21.55 -22.60 -9.53
C GLY A 192 21.01 -23.41 -8.35
N TYR A 193 20.23 -22.78 -7.47
CA TYR A 193 19.58 -23.46 -6.34
C TYR A 193 18.49 -24.43 -6.81
N ALA A 194 17.63 -24.01 -7.75
CA ALA A 194 16.59 -24.86 -8.34
C ALA A 194 17.16 -26.15 -8.96
N ALA A 195 18.26 -26.03 -9.72
CA ALA A 195 18.95 -27.18 -10.30
C ALA A 195 19.60 -28.11 -9.25
N VAL A 196 20.06 -27.56 -8.11
CA VAL A 196 20.63 -28.35 -7.00
C VAL A 196 19.55 -29.18 -6.28
N ILE A 197 18.37 -28.61 -6.05
CA ILE A 197 17.28 -29.27 -5.31
C ILE A 197 16.28 -30.04 -6.18
N GLY A 198 16.38 -29.96 -7.51
CA GLY A 198 15.47 -30.62 -8.46
C GLY A 198 14.10 -29.96 -8.59
N ASP A 199 14.04 -28.63 -8.51
CA ASP A 199 12.80 -27.83 -8.67
C ASP A 199 12.49 -27.54 -10.16
N ASP A 200 11.32 -26.93 -10.43
CA ASP A 200 10.85 -26.59 -11.77
C ASP A 200 11.66 -25.42 -12.41
N GLU A 201 12.88 -25.71 -12.89
CA GLU A 201 13.73 -24.77 -13.64
C GLU A 201 12.98 -24.09 -14.80
N GLU A 202 12.11 -24.83 -15.49
CA GLU A 202 11.37 -24.34 -16.65
C GLU A 202 10.28 -23.34 -16.23
N GLY A 203 9.46 -23.70 -15.24
CA GLY A 203 8.45 -22.79 -14.68
C GLY A 203 9.06 -21.53 -14.05
N LEU A 204 10.20 -21.65 -13.35
CA LEU A 204 10.93 -20.49 -12.83
C LEU A 204 11.51 -19.62 -13.96
N THR A 205 11.93 -20.21 -15.07
CA THR A 205 12.41 -19.48 -16.26
C THR A 205 11.28 -18.67 -16.90
N GLU A 206 10.10 -19.25 -17.05
CA GLU A 206 8.90 -18.56 -17.58
C GLU A 206 8.47 -17.42 -16.66
N GLU A 207 8.32 -17.68 -15.35
CA GLU A 207 7.91 -16.68 -14.36
C GLU A 207 8.86 -15.48 -14.33
N TRP A 208 10.18 -15.73 -14.30
CA TRP A 208 11.16 -14.65 -14.20
C TRP A 208 11.43 -13.94 -15.52
N ALA A 209 11.12 -14.53 -16.67
CA ALA A 209 11.12 -13.82 -17.95
C ALA A 209 10.05 -12.72 -17.96
N GLU A 210 8.80 -13.04 -17.61
CA GLU A 210 7.68 -12.07 -17.52
C GLU A 210 7.98 -10.96 -16.50
N LYS A 211 8.47 -11.34 -15.30
CA LYS A 211 8.86 -10.34 -14.29
C LYS A 211 9.96 -9.41 -14.77
N MET A 212 10.97 -9.93 -15.47
CA MET A 212 12.08 -9.10 -15.94
C MET A 212 11.69 -8.19 -17.11
N GLU A 213 10.70 -8.56 -17.92
CA GLU A 213 10.06 -7.65 -18.88
C GLU A 213 9.39 -6.48 -18.14
N HIS A 214 8.58 -6.74 -17.12
CA HIS A 214 7.93 -5.68 -16.33
C HIS A 214 8.92 -4.80 -15.54
N VAL A 215 9.99 -5.38 -14.99
CA VAL A 215 11.10 -4.61 -14.38
C VAL A 215 11.76 -3.70 -15.40
N GLN A 216 12.03 -4.21 -16.61
CA GLN A 216 12.59 -3.44 -17.70
C GLN A 216 11.63 -2.31 -18.10
N GLU A 217 10.33 -2.57 -18.25
CA GLU A 217 9.32 -1.56 -18.54
C GLU A 217 9.29 -0.46 -17.48
N LYS A 218 9.33 -0.80 -16.19
CA LYS A 218 9.29 0.17 -15.08
C LYS A 218 10.56 1.00 -14.97
N MET A 219 11.74 0.39 -15.17
CA MET A 219 12.99 1.15 -15.31
C MET A 219 12.95 2.07 -16.55
N GLN A 220 12.41 1.58 -17.67
CA GLN A 220 12.24 2.39 -18.87
C GLN A 220 11.24 3.52 -18.65
N GLU A 221 10.12 3.31 -17.95
CA GLU A 221 9.14 4.34 -17.59
C GLU A 221 9.80 5.43 -16.74
N ALA A 222 10.56 5.07 -15.71
CA ALA A 222 11.29 6.02 -14.88
C ALA A 222 12.32 6.83 -15.69
N LEU A 223 13.03 6.20 -16.65
CA LEU A 223 13.95 6.87 -17.59
C LEU A 223 13.26 7.60 -18.76
N ARG A 224 11.99 7.27 -19.04
CA ARG A 224 11.09 7.90 -20.04
C ARG A 224 10.16 8.94 -19.41
N SER A 225 10.19 9.18 -18.10
CA SER A 225 9.52 10.33 -17.48
C SER A 225 9.98 11.69 -18.07
N PHE A 226 11.01 11.67 -18.92
CA PHE A 226 11.54 12.77 -19.73
C PHE A 226 11.00 12.83 -21.19
N VAL A 227 10.23 11.85 -21.70
CA VAL A 227 9.59 11.82 -23.05
C VAL A 227 8.29 10.96 -23.07
N SER A 228 7.19 11.50 -23.59
CA SER A 228 5.83 10.90 -23.57
C SER A 228 5.64 9.53 -24.28
N PRO A 229 4.75 8.62 -23.78
CA PRO A 229 4.59 7.23 -24.28
C PRO A 229 3.22 6.87 -24.94
N SER A 230 3.08 5.67 -25.52
CA SER A 230 1.77 5.09 -25.92
C SER A 230 1.65 3.53 -26.03
N VAL A 231 1.04 2.89 -25.01
CA VAL A 231 -0.03 1.83 -24.94
C VAL A 231 -0.06 0.53 -25.84
N LYS A 232 -0.23 -0.69 -25.25
CA LYS A 232 -1.44 -1.63 -25.36
C LYS A 232 -1.36 -3.10 -24.81
N GLU A 233 -2.29 -3.46 -23.90
CA GLU A 233 -3.30 -4.60 -23.79
C GLU A 233 -3.20 -5.96 -24.58
N GLN A 234 -3.78 -7.16 -24.22
CA GLN A 234 -4.54 -7.78 -23.06
C GLN A 234 -5.02 -9.27 -23.33
N GLN A 235 -5.64 -10.00 -22.35
CA GLN A 235 -6.59 -11.21 -22.39
C GLN A 235 -6.02 -12.68 -22.34
N SER A 236 -6.70 -13.79 -21.91
CA SER A 236 -8.12 -14.18 -21.59
C SER A 236 -8.29 -15.43 -20.64
N ARG A 237 -9.55 -15.92 -20.38
CA ARG A 237 -10.07 -16.87 -19.33
C ARG A 237 -10.25 -18.40 -19.70
N PHE A 238 -10.57 -19.24 -18.69
CA PHE A 238 -10.90 -20.71 -18.74
C PHE A 238 -12.32 -21.12 -18.20
N VAL A 239 -12.67 -22.43 -18.24
CA VAL A 239 -14.00 -23.05 -17.87
C VAL A 239 -13.85 -24.35 -17.01
N GLN A 240 -14.92 -24.86 -16.37
CA GLN A 240 -14.94 -25.75 -15.17
C GLN A 240 -15.94 -26.97 -15.18
N THR A 241 -15.68 -28.06 -14.41
CA THR A 241 -16.63 -29.19 -14.09
C THR A 241 -16.58 -29.65 -12.59
N MET A 242 -17.64 -30.29 -12.03
CA MET A 242 -17.90 -30.58 -10.56
C MET A 242 -17.65 -32.05 -10.10
N SER A 243 -17.91 -32.46 -8.84
CA SER A 243 -17.30 -32.08 -7.53
C SER A 243 -17.67 -33.12 -6.41
N SER A 244 -16.88 -33.23 -5.33
CA SER A 244 -16.86 -34.31 -4.29
C SER A 244 -17.11 -33.80 -2.82
N PRO A 245 -16.96 -34.63 -1.74
CA PRO A 245 -17.32 -34.22 -0.37
C PRO A 245 -16.53 -33.04 0.22
N LEU A 246 -15.23 -32.89 -0.06
CA LEU A 246 -14.47 -31.73 0.45
C LEU A 246 -14.87 -30.43 -0.30
N GLU A 247 -15.33 -30.52 -1.55
CA GLU A 247 -15.92 -29.36 -2.22
C GLU A 247 -17.21 -28.86 -1.56
N ARG A 248 -17.93 -29.68 -0.77
CA ARG A 248 -19.04 -29.14 0.03
C ARG A 248 -18.57 -28.20 1.14
N ALA A 249 -17.43 -28.48 1.77
CA ALA A 249 -16.87 -27.59 2.79
C ALA A 249 -16.42 -26.25 2.18
N VAL A 250 -15.85 -26.29 0.97
CA VAL A 250 -15.48 -25.07 0.22
C VAL A 250 -16.72 -24.33 -0.29
N ALA A 251 -17.73 -25.04 -0.83
CA ALA A 251 -18.99 -24.46 -1.30
C ALA A 251 -19.81 -23.80 -0.18
N GLN A 252 -19.80 -24.38 1.03
CA GLN A 252 -20.45 -23.78 2.21
C GLN A 252 -19.82 -22.44 2.63
N LYS A 253 -18.52 -22.24 2.39
CA LYS A 253 -17.83 -20.96 2.67
C LYS A 253 -17.91 -19.96 1.52
N LYS A 254 -18.49 -20.33 0.37
CA LYS A 254 -18.50 -19.49 -0.84
C LYS A 254 -19.18 -18.13 -0.63
N GLU A 255 -20.38 -18.11 -0.04
CA GLU A 255 -21.13 -16.86 0.18
C GLU A 255 -20.39 -15.92 1.15
N ALA A 256 -19.76 -16.48 2.20
CA ALA A 256 -18.93 -15.71 3.12
C ALA A 256 -17.68 -15.14 2.42
N ILE A 257 -17.02 -15.94 1.57
CA ILE A 257 -15.89 -15.49 0.75
C ILE A 257 -16.31 -14.38 -0.22
N GLU A 258 -17.48 -14.50 -0.87
CA GLU A 258 -18.02 -13.44 -1.74
C GLU A 258 -18.23 -12.13 -0.96
N ALA A 259 -18.70 -12.18 0.28
CA ALA A 259 -18.81 -11.01 1.16
C ALA A 259 -17.45 -10.39 1.52
N VAL A 260 -16.42 -11.19 1.87
CA VAL A 260 -15.07 -10.67 2.13
C VAL A 260 -14.48 -9.98 0.89
N MET A 261 -14.70 -10.56 -0.28
CA MET A 261 -14.17 -10.03 -1.54
C MET A 261 -14.89 -8.75 -1.99
N ASP A 262 -16.19 -8.63 -1.71
CA ASP A 262 -17.00 -7.43 -1.89
C ASP A 262 -16.60 -6.32 -0.90
N MET A 263 -16.29 -6.65 0.37
CA MET A 263 -15.68 -5.71 1.33
C MET A 263 -14.35 -5.17 0.80
N PHE A 264 -13.46 -6.03 0.29
CA PHE A 264 -12.20 -5.59 -0.32
C PHE A 264 -12.40 -4.84 -1.65
N GLU A 265 -13.54 -4.98 -2.34
CA GLU A 265 -13.85 -4.21 -3.56
C GLU A 265 -14.37 -2.81 -3.26
N LYS A 266 -15.21 -2.68 -2.23
CA LYS A 266 -15.80 -1.41 -1.79
C LYS A 266 -14.86 -0.59 -0.90
N GLY A 267 -13.76 -1.19 -0.44
CA GLY A 267 -12.70 -0.51 0.30
C GLY A 267 -13.25 0.24 1.53
N SER A 268 -12.85 1.49 1.70
CA SER A 268 -13.19 2.34 2.86
C SER A 268 -14.70 2.53 3.12
N GLU A 269 -15.59 2.23 2.16
CA GLU A 269 -17.02 2.46 2.33
C GLU A 269 -17.73 1.46 3.27
N VAL A 270 -17.15 0.28 3.55
CA VAL A 270 -17.81 -0.83 4.26
C VAL A 270 -17.16 -1.22 5.60
N LEU A 271 -15.96 -0.71 5.93
CA LEU A 271 -15.23 -1.13 7.14
C LEU A 271 -15.96 -0.84 8.45
N ALA A 272 -16.78 0.21 8.51
CA ALA A 272 -17.51 0.57 9.72
C ALA A 272 -18.57 -0.47 10.15
N SER A 273 -19.01 -1.35 9.24
CA SER A 273 -20.00 -2.40 9.51
C SER A 273 -19.41 -3.79 9.73
N ALA A 274 -18.29 -4.13 9.08
CA ALA A 274 -17.78 -5.50 8.96
C ALA A 274 -16.73 -5.85 10.04
N VAL A 275 -17.17 -6.50 11.13
CA VAL A 275 -16.34 -7.08 12.20
C VAL A 275 -16.64 -8.58 12.30
N GLY A 276 -15.60 -9.41 12.35
CA GLY A 276 -15.67 -10.87 12.28
C GLY A 276 -15.74 -11.44 10.86
N GLU A 277 -15.88 -10.58 9.84
CA GLU A 277 -16.15 -11.00 8.46
C GLU A 277 -14.91 -11.44 7.68
N LEU A 278 -13.69 -11.07 8.11
CA LEU A 278 -12.44 -11.41 7.40
C LEU A 278 -12.08 -12.91 7.44
N PHE A 279 -12.39 -13.58 8.55
CA PHE A 279 -11.82 -14.87 8.89
C PHE A 279 -12.27 -16.06 8.01
N PRO A 280 -13.53 -16.17 7.53
CA PRO A 280 -13.99 -17.28 6.70
C PRO A 280 -13.18 -17.54 5.42
N LEU A 281 -12.56 -16.50 4.84
CA LEU A 281 -11.64 -16.66 3.70
C LEU A 281 -10.34 -17.37 4.10
N CYS A 282 -9.81 -17.06 5.29
CA CYS A 282 -8.58 -17.65 5.80
C CYS A 282 -8.76 -19.14 6.11
N GLU A 283 -9.89 -19.51 6.72
CA GLU A 283 -10.21 -20.91 7.05
C GLU A 283 -10.35 -21.84 5.83
N ALA A 284 -10.45 -21.31 4.61
CA ALA A 284 -10.47 -22.12 3.40
C ALA A 284 -9.08 -22.66 3.02
N ALA A 285 -7.99 -22.10 3.58
CA ALA A 285 -6.62 -22.41 3.20
C ALA A 285 -6.23 -23.88 3.44
N ALA A 286 -6.57 -24.43 4.60
CA ALA A 286 -6.23 -25.80 4.97
C ALA A 286 -6.98 -26.86 4.13
N PRO A 287 -8.33 -26.78 3.94
CA PRO A 287 -9.04 -27.66 3.02
C PRO A 287 -8.57 -27.57 1.56
N VAL A 288 -8.32 -26.36 1.05
CA VAL A 288 -7.84 -26.15 -0.33
C VAL A 288 -6.46 -26.76 -0.54
N LEU A 289 -5.55 -26.65 0.43
CA LEU A 289 -4.22 -27.25 0.34
C LEU A 289 -4.26 -28.78 0.34
N ARG A 290 -5.09 -29.39 1.20
CA ARG A 290 -5.30 -30.84 1.23
C ARG A 290 -5.84 -31.36 -0.12
N LEU A 291 -6.90 -30.74 -0.64
CA LEU A 291 -7.46 -31.04 -1.97
C LEU A 291 -6.43 -30.89 -3.09
N ALA A 292 -5.63 -29.83 -3.05
CA ALA A 292 -4.58 -29.62 -4.03
C ALA A 292 -3.57 -30.77 -3.99
N LEU A 293 -3.03 -31.13 -2.83
CA LEU A 293 -2.07 -32.23 -2.67
C LEU A 293 -2.63 -33.58 -3.12
N ASP A 294 -3.90 -33.88 -2.84
CA ASP A 294 -4.61 -35.09 -3.30
C ASP A 294 -4.87 -35.11 -4.83
N ASN A 295 -4.41 -34.09 -5.58
CA ASN A 295 -4.63 -33.88 -7.01
C ASN A 295 -6.12 -33.70 -7.39
N VAL A 296 -6.97 -33.26 -6.46
CA VAL A 296 -8.39 -33.03 -6.71
C VAL A 296 -8.60 -31.67 -7.37
N LEU A 297 -8.87 -31.67 -8.67
CA LEU A 297 -9.16 -30.47 -9.46
C LEU A 297 -10.67 -30.22 -9.52
N SER A 298 -11.15 -29.28 -8.71
CA SER A 298 -12.57 -28.93 -8.63
C SER A 298 -12.88 -27.47 -8.98
N LYS A 299 -14.16 -27.16 -9.22
CA LYS A 299 -14.62 -25.79 -9.44
C LYS A 299 -14.32 -24.91 -8.23
N GLU A 300 -14.57 -25.47 -7.06
CA GLU A 300 -14.56 -24.81 -5.77
C GLU A 300 -13.12 -24.50 -5.33
N VAL A 301 -12.17 -25.43 -5.54
CA VAL A 301 -10.73 -25.23 -5.32
C VAL A 301 -10.19 -24.13 -6.24
N PHE A 302 -10.53 -24.21 -7.53
CA PHE A 302 -10.13 -23.17 -8.48
C PHE A 302 -10.68 -21.80 -8.08
N TYR A 303 -11.96 -21.72 -7.70
CA TYR A 303 -12.59 -20.47 -7.27
C TYR A 303 -11.90 -19.82 -6.07
N VAL A 304 -11.59 -20.59 -5.01
CA VAL A 304 -10.92 -20.03 -3.82
C VAL A 304 -9.47 -19.65 -4.12
N LYS A 305 -8.76 -20.43 -4.95
CA LYS A 305 -7.42 -20.06 -5.43
C LYS A 305 -7.44 -18.71 -6.16
N GLU A 306 -8.43 -18.47 -7.01
CA GLU A 306 -8.61 -17.16 -7.68
C GLU A 306 -8.91 -16.04 -6.67
N GLN A 307 -9.64 -16.29 -5.57
CA GLN A 307 -9.85 -15.28 -4.53
C GLN A 307 -8.57 -14.97 -3.73
N PHE A 308 -7.75 -15.98 -3.43
CA PHE A 308 -6.42 -15.78 -2.83
C PHE A 308 -5.51 -14.94 -3.73
N LEU A 309 -5.52 -15.21 -5.04
CA LEU A 309 -4.83 -14.39 -6.05
C LEU A 309 -5.38 -12.95 -6.11
N ALA A 310 -6.70 -12.77 -5.97
CA ALA A 310 -7.33 -11.46 -5.96
C ALA A 310 -6.94 -10.64 -4.72
N VAL A 311 -6.92 -11.22 -3.50
CA VAL A 311 -6.44 -10.52 -2.28
C VAL A 311 -4.97 -10.11 -2.42
N ARG A 312 -4.12 -10.99 -2.96
CA ARG A 312 -2.70 -10.67 -3.25
C ARG A 312 -2.56 -9.45 -4.18
N ASN A 313 -3.49 -9.29 -5.12
CA ASN A 313 -3.45 -8.24 -6.14
C ASN A 313 -4.21 -6.95 -5.75
N LYS A 314 -5.15 -6.99 -4.79
CA LYS A 314 -5.90 -5.81 -4.29
C LYS A 314 -5.07 -4.87 -3.38
N LEU A 315 -3.81 -5.25 -3.10
CA LEU A 315 -2.83 -4.44 -2.38
C LEU A 315 -2.32 -3.18 -3.16
N ASP A 316 -3.20 -2.48 -3.88
CA ASP A 316 -3.13 -1.12 -4.46
C ASP A 316 -4.28 -0.28 -3.82
N VAL A 317 -4.18 0.96 -3.33
CA VAL A 317 -3.13 2.01 -3.28
C VAL A 317 -3.15 2.68 -1.87
N LEU A 318 -2.07 3.37 -1.42
CA LEU A 318 -2.17 4.42 -0.38
C LEU A 318 -2.02 5.81 -1.03
N SER A 319 -2.97 6.71 -0.78
CA SER A 319 -2.93 8.08 -1.32
C SER A 319 -1.74 8.86 -0.76
N THR A 320 -0.79 9.26 -1.61
CA THR A 320 0.46 9.96 -1.23
C THR A 320 0.26 11.45 -0.91
N GLN A 321 -0.86 11.82 -0.28
CA GLN A 321 -1.33 13.21 -0.16
C GLN A 321 -0.80 14.00 1.04
N LEU A 322 0.17 13.47 1.79
CA LEU A 322 0.78 14.15 2.94
C LEU A 322 2.29 14.28 2.72
N GLU A 323 2.75 15.51 2.48
CA GLU A 323 4.14 15.86 2.23
C GLU A 323 4.82 16.53 3.45
N ASP A 324 4.22 16.42 4.63
CA ASP A 324 4.76 16.96 5.89
C ASP A 324 5.95 16.15 6.42
N ILE A 325 6.96 16.85 6.96
CA ILE A 325 8.23 16.25 7.37
C ILE A 325 8.09 15.38 8.63
N ASP A 326 7.30 15.81 9.62
CA ASP A 326 7.09 15.04 10.86
C ASP A 326 6.24 13.79 10.59
N CYS A 327 5.24 13.90 9.71
CA CYS A 327 4.47 12.77 9.20
C CYS A 327 5.36 11.76 8.44
N GLU A 328 6.29 12.23 7.61
CA GLU A 328 7.22 11.38 6.86
C GLU A 328 8.28 10.72 7.75
N ILE A 329 8.74 11.38 8.83
CA ILE A 329 9.62 10.75 9.84
C ILE A 329 8.87 9.66 10.62
N LYS A 330 7.64 9.95 11.07
CA LYS A 330 6.77 8.99 11.78
C LYS A 330 6.44 7.78 10.91
N LYS A 331 6.12 8.01 9.64
CA LYS A 331 5.93 6.95 8.66
C LYS A 331 7.24 6.17 8.42
N GLY A 332 8.36 6.83 8.18
CA GLY A 332 9.66 6.19 7.98
C GLY A 332 10.09 5.28 9.14
N ARG A 333 9.70 5.61 10.38
CA ARG A 333 9.88 4.75 11.56
C ARG A 333 9.01 3.48 11.48
N LEU A 334 7.73 3.60 11.15
CA LEU A 334 6.84 2.44 10.96
C LEU A 334 7.33 1.55 9.81
N ASP A 335 7.65 2.18 8.67
CA ASP A 335 8.22 1.55 7.48
C ASP A 335 9.48 0.73 7.87
N SER A 336 10.41 1.31 8.62
CA SER A 336 11.62 0.63 9.09
C SER A 336 11.32 -0.53 10.06
N GLN A 337 10.29 -0.41 10.90
CA GLN A 337 9.98 -1.36 11.97
C GLN A 337 9.22 -2.60 11.47
N TYR A 338 8.29 -2.43 10.52
CA TYR A 338 7.36 -3.48 10.10
C TYR A 338 7.61 -4.02 8.68
N PHE A 339 8.51 -3.43 7.90
CA PHE A 339 8.86 -3.92 6.56
C PHE A 339 9.24 -5.42 6.54
N SER A 340 10.12 -5.87 7.44
CA SER A 340 10.53 -7.28 7.48
C SER A 340 9.38 -8.23 7.82
N VAL A 341 8.45 -7.77 8.67
CA VAL A 341 7.23 -8.52 9.05
C VAL A 341 6.29 -8.65 7.85
N GLU A 342 6.07 -7.57 7.10
CA GLU A 342 5.29 -7.58 5.86
C GLU A 342 5.94 -8.47 4.79
N GLU A 343 7.23 -8.33 4.53
CA GLU A 343 7.94 -9.15 3.54
C GLU A 343 7.88 -10.64 3.87
N ASN A 344 8.04 -11.00 5.15
CA ASN A 344 7.94 -12.39 5.61
C ASN A 344 6.53 -12.94 5.37
N ILE A 345 5.48 -12.21 5.78
CA ILE A 345 4.09 -12.65 5.56
C ILE A 345 3.78 -12.82 4.07
N ARG A 346 4.16 -11.85 3.23
CA ARG A 346 3.90 -11.91 1.78
C ARG A 346 4.66 -13.07 1.11
N ASN A 347 5.85 -13.42 1.59
CA ASN A 347 6.62 -14.57 1.07
C ASN A 347 6.17 -15.92 1.62
N GLN A 348 5.73 -16.00 2.88
CA GLN A 348 5.05 -17.17 3.44
C GLN A 348 3.79 -17.51 2.63
N PHE A 349 2.96 -16.50 2.33
CA PHE A 349 1.79 -16.65 1.46
C PHE A 349 2.17 -17.06 0.02
N ARG A 350 3.21 -16.44 -0.56
CA ARG A 350 3.72 -16.84 -1.89
C ARG A 350 4.11 -18.32 -1.91
N LYS A 351 4.91 -18.77 -0.93
CA LYS A 351 5.34 -20.18 -0.83
C LYS A 351 4.18 -21.16 -0.63
N TYR A 352 3.10 -20.74 0.03
CA TYR A 352 1.84 -21.50 0.06
C TYR A 352 1.20 -21.60 -1.33
N MET A 353 1.12 -20.48 -2.07
CA MET A 353 0.60 -20.45 -3.44
C MET A 353 1.45 -21.28 -4.42
N ASP A 354 2.78 -21.31 -4.28
CA ASP A 354 3.68 -22.15 -5.07
C ASP A 354 3.23 -23.63 -5.05
N ILE A 355 2.69 -24.14 -3.92
CA ILE A 355 2.17 -25.52 -3.81
C ILE A 355 0.87 -25.68 -4.61
N LEU A 356 -0.03 -24.69 -4.56
CA LEU A 356 -1.30 -24.69 -5.30
C LEU A 356 -1.12 -24.49 -6.81
N GLU A 357 0.03 -23.97 -7.23
CA GLU A 357 0.41 -23.73 -8.63
C GLU A 357 1.32 -24.81 -9.22
N ALA A 358 2.03 -25.58 -8.38
CA ALA A 358 2.95 -26.63 -8.81
C ALA A 358 2.28 -27.79 -9.59
N LYS A 359 2.95 -28.16 -10.69
CA LYS A 359 2.76 -29.45 -11.39
C LYS A 359 2.95 -30.60 -10.39
N PRO A 360 2.21 -31.73 -10.49
CA PRO A 360 2.21 -32.78 -9.48
C PRO A 360 3.59 -33.27 -9.02
N GLN A 361 4.54 -33.42 -9.95
CA GLN A 361 5.89 -33.91 -9.65
C GLN A 361 6.77 -32.96 -8.81
N PHE A 362 6.42 -31.67 -8.72
CA PHE A 362 7.20 -30.67 -7.97
C PHE A 362 6.58 -30.32 -6.61
N ARG A 363 5.38 -30.83 -6.30
CA ARG A 363 4.64 -30.46 -5.08
C ARG A 363 5.37 -30.82 -3.80
N GLU A 364 5.97 -32.00 -3.73
CA GLU A 364 6.76 -32.41 -2.56
C GLU A 364 7.91 -31.43 -2.27
N VAL A 365 8.62 -30.99 -3.32
CA VAL A 365 9.69 -29.98 -3.23
C VAL A 365 9.12 -28.63 -2.77
N LYS A 366 8.03 -28.14 -3.36
CA LYS A 366 7.40 -26.87 -2.95
C LYS A 366 6.85 -26.92 -1.51
N THR A 367 6.24 -28.04 -1.10
CA THR A 367 5.74 -28.26 0.27
C THR A 367 6.87 -28.21 1.28
N ARG A 368 8.00 -28.87 1.01
CA ARG A 368 9.21 -28.78 1.85
C ARG A 368 9.72 -27.34 1.95
N LEU A 369 9.89 -26.66 0.80
CA LEU A 369 10.35 -25.27 0.75
C LEU A 369 9.45 -24.33 1.55
N PHE A 370 8.13 -24.51 1.48
CA PHE A 370 7.17 -23.72 2.25
C PHE A 370 7.31 -23.93 3.76
N VAL A 371 7.36 -25.17 4.24
CA VAL A 371 7.48 -25.49 5.68
C VAL A 371 8.80 -24.95 6.25
N GLU A 372 9.92 -25.17 5.55
CA GLU A 372 11.22 -24.63 5.95
C GLU A 372 11.24 -23.10 5.98
N HIS A 373 10.71 -22.46 4.92
CA HIS A 373 10.68 -21.01 4.80
C HIS A 373 9.78 -20.38 5.86
N PHE A 374 8.62 -20.96 6.16
CA PHE A 374 7.71 -20.49 7.20
C PHE A 374 8.41 -20.47 8.57
N ALA A 375 9.10 -21.55 8.94
CA ALA A 375 9.86 -21.61 10.18
C ALA A 375 11.02 -20.59 10.22
N LYS A 376 11.81 -20.49 9.15
CA LYS A 376 12.97 -19.57 9.07
C LYS A 376 12.59 -18.09 9.11
N THR A 377 11.46 -17.72 8.52
CA THR A 377 10.92 -16.35 8.50
C THR A 377 10.11 -15.99 9.76
N GLY A 378 10.15 -16.82 10.81
CA GLY A 378 9.51 -16.56 12.11
C GLY A 378 8.07 -17.05 12.23
N GLY A 379 7.48 -17.59 11.15
CA GLY A 379 6.14 -18.18 11.14
C GLY A 379 5.07 -17.25 11.70
N GLU A 380 4.27 -17.80 12.60
CA GLU A 380 3.18 -17.13 13.32
C GLU A 380 3.61 -15.85 14.09
N LYS A 381 4.89 -15.73 14.46
CA LYS A 381 5.38 -14.54 15.21
C LYS A 381 5.16 -13.24 14.45
N ASN A 382 5.17 -13.27 13.12
CA ASN A 382 4.89 -12.09 12.30
C ASN A 382 3.46 -11.58 12.52
N LEU A 383 2.48 -12.48 12.61
CA LEU A 383 1.09 -12.15 12.91
C LEU A 383 0.93 -11.57 14.32
N PHE A 384 1.60 -12.15 15.32
CA PHE A 384 1.62 -11.59 16.68
C PHE A 384 2.22 -10.18 16.72
N VAL A 385 3.32 -9.92 15.99
CA VAL A 385 3.92 -8.58 15.93
C VAL A 385 2.97 -7.56 15.30
N LEU A 386 2.19 -7.94 14.27
CA LEU A 386 1.14 -7.06 13.73
C LEU A 386 -0.04 -6.87 14.70
N TYR A 387 -0.42 -7.91 15.43
CA TYR A 387 -1.48 -7.85 16.44
C TYR A 387 -1.08 -6.90 17.58
N ASP A 388 0.10 -7.06 18.15
CA ASP A 388 0.61 -6.20 19.23
C ASP A 388 0.89 -4.76 18.78
N ALA A 389 1.19 -4.58 17.49
CA ALA A 389 1.26 -3.27 16.85
C ALA A 389 -0.10 -2.56 16.80
N LEU A 390 -1.14 -3.29 16.40
CA LEU A 390 -2.52 -2.80 16.32
C LEU A 390 -3.07 -2.45 17.71
N MET A 391 -2.89 -3.37 18.67
CA MET A 391 -3.42 -3.24 20.03
C MET A 391 -2.61 -2.31 20.94
N GLY A 392 -1.40 -1.91 20.55
CA GLY A 392 -0.51 -1.06 21.35
C GLY A 392 0.19 -1.79 22.51
N THR A 393 0.13 -3.13 22.54
CA THR A 393 0.79 -4.01 23.52
C THR A 393 2.27 -4.27 23.20
N ASN A 394 2.76 -3.76 22.06
CA ASN A 394 4.16 -3.87 21.64
C ASN A 394 5.14 -3.18 22.62
N SER A 395 6.42 -3.55 22.51
CA SER A 395 7.51 -3.06 23.38
C SER A 395 7.82 -1.56 23.30
N PHE A 396 7.21 -0.82 22.37
CA PHE A 396 7.33 0.63 22.25
C PHE A 396 6.12 1.40 22.83
N GLY A 397 5.07 0.69 23.27
CA GLY A 397 3.98 1.24 24.08
C GLY A 397 3.01 2.18 23.39
N GLU A 398 3.03 2.27 22.05
CA GLU A 398 2.13 3.09 21.26
C GLU A 398 1.44 2.24 20.19
N SER A 399 0.14 2.41 19.99
CA SER A 399 -0.62 1.72 18.94
C SER A 399 -0.29 2.32 17.57
N VAL A 400 -0.07 1.45 16.58
CA VAL A 400 0.12 1.89 15.19
C VAL A 400 -1.12 2.60 14.66
N LEU A 401 -2.34 2.22 15.08
CA LEU A 401 -3.56 2.93 14.70
C LEU A 401 -3.57 4.37 15.21
N GLU A 402 -3.15 4.61 16.45
CA GLU A 402 -3.11 5.95 17.06
C GLU A 402 -1.97 6.81 16.47
N LEU A 403 -0.85 6.19 16.07
CA LEU A 403 0.20 6.87 15.33
C LEU A 403 -0.27 7.23 13.91
N VAL A 404 -0.99 6.33 13.24
CA VAL A 404 -1.60 6.58 11.91
C VAL A 404 -2.61 7.71 12.00
N GLU A 405 -3.60 7.63 12.89
CA GLU A 405 -4.65 8.64 13.09
C GLU A 405 -4.06 10.05 13.25
N ARG A 406 -2.97 10.19 14.01
CA ARG A 406 -2.27 11.46 14.20
C ARG A 406 -1.54 11.93 12.94
N TYR A 407 -0.76 11.08 12.26
CA TYR A 407 -0.03 11.53 11.07
C TYR A 407 -0.96 11.77 9.86
N VAL A 408 -2.08 11.06 9.74
CA VAL A 408 -3.11 11.36 8.73
C VAL A 408 -3.99 12.55 9.10
N ALA A 409 -3.68 13.25 10.21
CA ALA A 409 -4.42 14.39 10.74
C ALA A 409 -5.93 14.15 10.84
N ARG A 410 -6.33 12.96 11.33
CA ARG A 410 -7.74 12.50 11.39
C ARG A 410 -8.49 12.56 10.04
N ASN A 411 -7.79 12.33 8.93
CA ASN A 411 -8.44 12.02 7.66
C ASN A 411 -9.01 10.59 7.70
N ARG A 412 -10.35 10.50 7.80
CA ARG A 412 -11.10 9.25 7.88
C ARG A 412 -10.73 8.27 6.76
N ARG A 413 -10.72 8.72 5.50
CA ARG A 413 -10.45 7.86 4.34
C ARG A 413 -9.06 7.25 4.40
N LEU A 414 -8.03 8.05 4.71
CA LEU A 414 -6.65 7.54 4.86
C LEU A 414 -6.50 6.53 6.02
N LEU A 415 -7.27 6.70 7.09
CA LEU A 415 -7.31 5.76 8.22
C LEU A 415 -8.06 4.46 7.86
N GLU A 416 -9.19 4.55 7.16
CA GLU A 416 -9.94 3.40 6.64
C GLU A 416 -9.09 2.60 5.65
N ASP A 417 -8.41 3.27 4.73
CA ASP A 417 -7.47 2.65 3.78
C ASP A 417 -6.36 1.89 4.53
N PHE A 418 -5.75 2.49 5.57
CA PHE A 418 -4.77 1.80 6.41
C PHE A 418 -5.35 0.54 7.09
N CYS A 419 -6.57 0.62 7.60
CA CYS A 419 -7.26 -0.53 8.21
C CYS A 419 -7.52 -1.66 7.21
N VAL A 420 -7.91 -1.35 5.96
CA VAL A 420 -8.01 -2.35 4.87
C VAL A 420 -6.69 -3.08 4.71
N ARG A 421 -5.58 -2.34 4.61
CA ARG A 421 -4.25 -2.95 4.40
C ARG A 421 -3.80 -3.85 5.52
N MET A 422 -4.09 -3.48 6.76
CA MET A 422 -3.84 -4.35 7.91
C MET A 422 -4.68 -5.64 7.81
N LYS A 423 -5.97 -5.56 7.45
CA LYS A 423 -6.83 -6.74 7.22
C LYS A 423 -6.29 -7.62 6.08
N GLU A 424 -5.90 -7.04 4.95
CA GLU A 424 -5.27 -7.76 3.82
C GLU A 424 -4.00 -8.50 4.26
N LEU A 425 -3.11 -7.83 5.00
CA LEU A 425 -1.86 -8.43 5.46
C LEU A 425 -2.08 -9.55 6.48
N PHE A 426 -3.04 -9.39 7.41
CA PHE A 426 -3.49 -10.48 8.28
C PHE A 426 -4.03 -11.66 7.47
N CYS A 427 -4.84 -11.41 6.43
CA CYS A 427 -5.40 -12.47 5.58
C CYS A 427 -4.30 -13.32 4.92
N LEU A 428 -3.29 -12.67 4.30
CA LEU A 428 -2.16 -13.39 3.70
C LEU A 428 -1.42 -14.27 4.71
N GLY A 429 -1.15 -13.73 5.91
CA GLY A 429 -0.42 -14.46 6.95
C GLY A 429 -1.24 -15.59 7.59
N LEU A 430 -2.55 -15.42 7.72
CA LEU A 430 -3.46 -16.45 8.24
C LEU A 430 -3.67 -17.59 7.25
N ILE A 431 -3.78 -17.29 5.95
CA ILE A 431 -3.81 -18.32 4.90
C ILE A 431 -2.52 -19.15 4.95
N ALA A 432 -1.36 -18.50 5.08
CA ALA A 432 -0.09 -19.19 5.24
C ALA A 432 0.00 -20.00 6.54
N LEU A 433 -0.43 -19.44 7.68
CA LEU A 433 -0.45 -20.14 8.97
C LEU A 433 -1.30 -21.41 8.91
N LEU A 434 -2.55 -21.30 8.47
CA LEU A 434 -3.47 -22.43 8.40
C LEU A 434 -3.03 -23.46 7.34
N GLY A 435 -2.42 -23.02 6.24
CA GLY A 435 -1.72 -23.90 5.31
C GLY A 435 -0.54 -24.66 5.95
N HIS A 436 0.22 -24.03 6.83
CA HIS A 436 1.31 -24.68 7.59
C HIS A 436 0.76 -25.66 8.64
N CYS A 437 -0.29 -25.29 9.39
CA CYS A 437 -1.00 -26.19 10.32
C CYS A 437 -1.45 -27.47 9.59
N ALA A 438 -2.09 -27.34 8.43
CA ALA A 438 -2.60 -28.47 7.65
C ALA A 438 -1.54 -29.49 7.22
N LEU A 439 -0.26 -29.10 7.16
CA LEU A 439 0.88 -29.95 6.78
C LEU A 439 1.63 -30.56 7.98
N THR A 440 1.63 -29.86 9.12
CA THR A 440 2.58 -30.12 10.23
C THR A 440 1.91 -30.50 11.54
N GLN A 441 0.63 -30.19 11.70
CA GLN A 441 -0.12 -30.32 12.94
C GLN A 441 -1.23 -31.35 12.81
N ARG A 442 -1.79 -31.74 13.95
CA ARG A 442 -3.03 -32.53 13.99
C ARG A 442 -4.25 -31.62 13.81
N GLN A 443 -5.39 -32.22 13.49
CA GLN A 443 -6.60 -31.45 13.21
C GLN A 443 -7.16 -30.72 14.45
N ASP A 444 -6.96 -31.28 15.65
CA ASP A 444 -7.26 -30.62 16.92
C ASP A 444 -6.39 -29.36 17.16
N GLU A 445 -5.11 -29.41 16.80
CA GLU A 445 -4.19 -28.26 16.90
C GLU A 445 -4.51 -27.17 15.84
N GLU A 446 -5.02 -27.56 14.67
CA GLU A 446 -5.52 -26.63 13.64
C GLU A 446 -6.81 -25.92 14.08
N ASP A 447 -7.76 -26.66 14.67
CA ASP A 447 -9.01 -26.09 15.19
C ASP A 447 -8.75 -25.11 16.36
N ASP A 448 -7.81 -25.44 17.27
CA ASP A 448 -7.34 -24.52 18.32
C ASP A 448 -6.76 -23.23 17.73
N LYS A 449 -5.98 -23.32 16.64
CA LYS A 449 -5.39 -22.15 15.94
C LYS A 449 -6.45 -21.31 15.21
N ILE A 450 -7.46 -21.95 14.64
CA ILE A 450 -8.65 -21.31 14.07
C ILE A 450 -9.38 -20.51 15.15
N GLN A 451 -9.60 -21.08 16.33
CA GLN A 451 -10.26 -20.39 17.45
C GLN A 451 -9.41 -19.24 18.02
N GLU A 452 -8.09 -19.41 18.16
CA GLU A 452 -7.20 -18.35 18.63
C GLU A 452 -7.23 -17.13 17.70
N TRP A 453 -7.07 -17.34 16.39
CA TRP A 453 -6.93 -16.23 15.45
C TRP A 453 -8.25 -15.58 15.05
N SER A 454 -9.36 -16.32 15.00
CA SER A 454 -10.69 -15.71 14.79
C SER A 454 -10.99 -14.67 15.87
N SER A 455 -10.78 -15.03 17.14
CA SER A 455 -10.97 -14.10 18.27
C SER A 455 -10.03 -12.88 18.21
N LYS A 456 -8.76 -13.07 17.86
CA LYS A 456 -7.79 -11.96 17.71
C LYS A 456 -8.14 -11.01 16.56
N ILE A 457 -8.61 -11.55 15.44
CA ILE A 457 -9.04 -10.73 14.31
C ILE A 457 -10.30 -9.95 14.66
N GLU A 458 -11.29 -10.56 15.32
CA GLU A 458 -12.49 -9.85 15.78
C GLU A 458 -12.15 -8.68 16.74
N GLU A 459 -11.24 -8.91 17.71
CA GLU A 459 -10.75 -7.87 18.61
C GLU A 459 -10.02 -6.74 17.85
N GLY A 460 -9.16 -7.10 16.89
CA GLY A 460 -8.44 -6.13 16.06
C GLY A 460 -9.36 -5.30 15.15
N GLU A 461 -10.35 -5.92 14.51
CA GLU A 461 -11.35 -5.23 13.69
C GLU A 461 -12.25 -4.32 14.52
N SER A 462 -12.63 -4.74 15.73
CA SER A 462 -13.35 -3.91 16.70
C SER A 462 -12.53 -2.69 17.13
N ARG A 463 -11.21 -2.86 17.33
CA ARG A 463 -10.28 -1.75 17.62
C ARG A 463 -10.20 -0.76 16.44
N MET A 464 -10.00 -1.25 15.22
CA MET A 464 -9.99 -0.43 13.99
C MET A 464 -11.28 0.39 13.86
N LYS A 465 -12.44 -0.26 14.02
CA LYS A 465 -13.76 0.39 13.97
C LYS A 465 -13.89 1.49 15.01
N THR A 466 -13.50 1.22 16.26
CA THR A 466 -13.57 2.20 17.35
C THR A 466 -12.70 3.44 17.07
N THR A 467 -11.51 3.25 16.49
CA THR A 467 -10.64 4.37 16.09
C THR A 467 -11.24 5.18 14.93
N ILE A 468 -11.86 4.54 13.94
CA ILE A 468 -12.57 5.23 12.85
C ILE A 468 -13.79 6.01 13.37
N GLU A 469 -14.60 5.42 14.26
CA GLU A 469 -15.74 6.08 14.89
C GLU A 469 -15.30 7.30 15.74
N SER A 470 -14.20 7.19 16.48
CA SER A 470 -13.56 8.30 17.21
C SER A 470 -13.05 9.41 16.27
N CYS A 471 -12.44 9.03 15.15
CA CYS A 471 -11.99 9.95 14.10
C CYS A 471 -13.16 10.72 13.48
N ILE A 472 -14.28 10.04 13.21
CA ILE A 472 -15.53 10.66 12.73
C ILE A 472 -16.14 11.55 13.80
N ALA A 473 -16.22 11.12 15.06
CA ALA A 473 -16.86 11.89 16.13
C ALA A 473 -16.18 13.25 16.39
N ALA A 474 -14.86 13.31 16.27
CA ALA A 474 -14.06 14.53 16.45
C ALA A 474 -13.91 15.41 15.19
N PHE A 475 -14.69 15.16 14.14
CA PHE A 475 -14.62 15.95 12.91
C PHE A 475 -14.87 17.46 13.12
N PRO A 476 -15.77 17.93 14.00
CA PRO A 476 -16.03 19.36 14.15
C PRO A 476 -14.83 20.14 14.69
N GLU A 477 -14.21 19.62 15.75
CA GLU A 477 -13.02 20.21 16.37
C GLU A 477 -11.83 20.21 15.40
N GLN A 478 -11.62 19.09 14.68
CA GLN A 478 -10.56 19.00 13.68
C GLN A 478 -10.81 19.96 12.50
N ALA A 479 -12.04 20.06 12.00
CA ALA A 479 -12.39 20.95 10.90
C ALA A 479 -12.18 22.43 11.27
N GLN A 480 -12.43 22.81 12.53
CA GLN A 480 -12.11 24.15 13.03
C GLN A 480 -10.61 24.43 13.05
N LEU A 481 -9.80 23.46 13.49
CA LEU A 481 -8.33 23.58 13.49
C LEU A 481 -7.77 23.67 12.07
N ASP A 482 -8.21 22.81 11.17
CA ASP A 482 -7.78 22.79 9.78
C ASP A 482 -8.16 24.08 9.04
N ALA A 483 -9.40 24.54 9.18
CA ALA A 483 -9.86 25.77 8.55
C ALA A 483 -9.13 27.01 9.08
N LYS A 484 -8.75 26.99 10.37
CA LYS A 484 -7.87 28.01 10.96
C LYS A 484 -6.46 27.98 10.35
N HIS A 485 -5.85 26.80 10.22
CA HIS A 485 -4.51 26.64 9.63
C HIS A 485 -4.49 27.13 8.17
N LEU A 486 -5.45 26.69 7.35
CA LEU A 486 -5.55 27.05 5.94
C LEU A 486 -5.79 28.56 5.72
N LEU A 487 -6.43 29.24 6.68
CA LEU A 487 -6.57 30.70 6.70
C LEU A 487 -5.30 31.44 7.16
N GLN A 488 -4.48 30.82 8.01
CA GLN A 488 -3.22 31.41 8.49
C GLN A 488 -2.09 31.31 7.45
N GLU A 489 -2.05 30.22 6.67
CA GLU A 489 -1.03 30.01 5.63
C GLU A 489 -1.25 30.83 4.36
N LYS A 490 -2.45 31.37 4.14
CA LYS A 490 -2.83 32.05 2.89
C LYS A 490 -2.90 33.57 3.04
N GLU A 491 -1.96 34.24 2.38
CA GLU A 491 -2.12 35.63 1.95
C GLU A 491 -2.94 35.63 0.65
N GLY A 492 -4.20 36.06 0.70
CA GLY A 492 -5.13 36.03 -0.44
C GLY A 492 -5.97 37.29 -0.56
N ASP A 493 -5.87 37.97 -1.71
CA ASP A 493 -6.51 39.27 -1.97
C ASP A 493 -8.04 39.18 -2.25
N ASN A 494 -8.61 37.99 -2.46
CA ASN A 494 -10.03 37.81 -2.81
C ASN A 494 -10.77 36.87 -1.85
N LEU A 495 -11.76 37.40 -1.11
CA LEU A 495 -12.57 36.61 -0.16
C LEU A 495 -13.35 35.46 -0.82
N GLN A 496 -13.82 35.59 -2.07
CA GLN A 496 -14.63 34.54 -2.69
C GLN A 496 -13.79 33.29 -3.00
N ASP A 497 -12.59 33.48 -3.53
CA ASP A 497 -11.68 32.37 -3.88
C ASP A 497 -11.21 31.64 -2.61
N THR A 498 -10.87 32.39 -1.55
CA THR A 498 -10.52 31.80 -0.24
C THR A 498 -11.70 31.01 0.35
N THR A 499 -12.94 31.50 0.21
CA THR A 499 -14.15 30.80 0.67
C THR A 499 -14.38 29.50 -0.11
N GLN A 500 -14.19 29.53 -1.43
CA GLN A 500 -14.34 28.36 -2.30
C GLN A 500 -13.26 27.30 -2.00
N GLN A 501 -12.00 27.70 -1.84
CA GLN A 501 -10.90 26.79 -1.51
C GLN A 501 -11.05 26.15 -0.12
N LEU A 502 -11.59 26.89 0.86
CA LEU A 502 -11.96 26.34 2.17
C LEU A 502 -13.06 25.29 2.05
N LEU A 503 -14.09 25.55 1.24
CA LEU A 503 -15.14 24.58 0.97
C LEU A 503 -14.59 23.32 0.30
N GLU A 504 -13.78 23.46 -0.75
CA GLU A 504 -13.17 22.34 -1.47
C GLU A 504 -12.29 21.48 -0.56
N PHE A 505 -11.50 22.10 0.32
CA PHE A 505 -10.73 21.39 1.34
C PHE A 505 -11.64 20.60 2.30
N LEU A 506 -12.67 21.24 2.86
CA LEU A 506 -13.58 20.62 3.83
C LEU A 506 -14.38 19.47 3.19
N VAL A 507 -14.91 19.66 1.98
CA VAL A 507 -15.61 18.62 1.21
C VAL A 507 -14.69 17.44 0.89
N LYS A 508 -13.42 17.70 0.54
CA LYS A 508 -12.45 16.64 0.22
C LYS A 508 -12.03 15.82 1.45
N LYS A 509 -11.89 16.44 2.63
CA LYS A 509 -11.46 15.76 3.86
C LYS A 509 -12.62 15.13 4.65
N TYR A 510 -13.81 15.72 4.55
CA TYR A 510 -15.02 15.36 5.28
C TYR A 510 -16.19 15.15 4.31
N ASP A 511 -16.05 14.15 3.44
CA ASP A 511 -16.95 13.85 2.33
C ASP A 511 -18.37 13.41 2.76
N TRP A 512 -18.54 12.98 4.02
CA TRP A 512 -19.83 12.66 4.62
C TRP A 512 -20.59 13.87 5.20
N VAL A 513 -20.09 15.10 5.00
CA VAL A 513 -20.62 16.32 5.62
C VAL A 513 -21.01 17.35 4.56
N SER A 514 -22.22 17.91 4.68
CA SER A 514 -22.64 19.10 3.95
C SER A 514 -22.15 20.35 4.66
N TRP A 515 -21.44 21.21 3.95
CA TRP A 515 -20.74 22.38 4.50
C TRP A 515 -21.33 23.70 4.00
N SER A 516 -21.35 24.72 4.85
CA SER A 516 -21.58 26.12 4.47
C SER A 516 -20.51 27.01 5.11
N VAL A 517 -19.65 27.55 4.26
CA VAL A 517 -18.50 28.38 4.63
C VAL A 517 -18.85 29.83 4.33
N ARG A 518 -18.71 30.74 5.30
CA ARG A 518 -18.81 32.18 5.08
C ARG A 518 -17.60 32.90 5.65
N LEU A 519 -16.98 33.75 4.84
CA LEU A 519 -15.97 34.71 5.27
C LEU A 519 -16.60 36.10 5.36
N ILE A 520 -16.40 36.78 6.49
CA ILE A 520 -16.91 38.13 6.75
C ILE A 520 -15.72 39.05 6.98
N ASN A 521 -15.54 40.04 6.10
CA ASN A 521 -14.45 41.00 6.23
C ASN A 521 -14.68 41.90 7.45
N HIS A 522 -13.75 41.85 8.41
CA HIS A 522 -13.78 42.75 9.57
C HIS A 522 -13.23 44.13 9.20
N SER A 523 -12.28 44.20 8.26
CA SER A 523 -11.75 45.44 7.73
C SER A 523 -12.81 46.18 6.88
N GLY A 524 -12.88 47.50 7.03
CA GLY A 524 -13.89 48.29 6.34
C GLY A 524 -13.93 49.73 6.84
N SER A 525 -14.44 50.64 6.00
CA SER A 525 -14.57 52.06 6.34
C SER A 525 -15.36 52.27 7.64
N THR A 526 -14.95 53.22 8.47
CA THR A 526 -15.57 53.56 9.78
C THR A 526 -17.09 53.71 9.69
N TYR A 527 -17.61 54.28 8.61
CA TYR A 527 -19.05 54.43 8.36
C TYR A 527 -19.81 53.11 8.18
N ARG A 528 -19.21 52.14 7.47
CA ARG A 528 -19.79 50.79 7.29
C ARG A 528 -19.78 50.02 8.61
N ASN A 529 -18.69 50.10 9.37
CA ASN A 529 -18.59 49.47 10.69
C ASN A 529 -19.62 50.04 11.66
N TRP A 530 -19.76 51.38 11.71
CA TRP A 530 -20.80 52.03 12.52
C TRP A 530 -22.22 51.61 12.14
N ARG A 531 -22.54 51.53 10.84
CA ARG A 531 -23.86 51.03 10.37
C ARG A 531 -24.09 49.53 10.58
N ALA A 532 -23.03 48.73 10.66
CA ALA A 532 -23.14 47.30 10.90
C ALA A 532 -23.47 47.00 12.38
N GLY A 533 -23.05 47.87 13.30
CA GLY A 533 -23.14 47.67 14.75
C GLY A 533 -22.09 46.70 15.27
N GLU A 534 -21.97 46.58 16.59
CA GLU A 534 -21.05 45.64 17.24
C GLU A 534 -21.44 44.19 16.96
N HIS A 535 -22.73 43.87 16.98
CA HIS A 535 -23.29 42.56 16.62
C HIS A 535 -23.67 42.50 15.13
N PHE A 536 -22.67 42.65 14.25
CA PHE A 536 -22.88 42.65 12.80
C PHE A 536 -23.19 41.28 12.19
N HIS A 537 -23.01 40.19 12.95
CA HIS A 537 -23.53 38.86 12.61
C HIS A 537 -24.04 38.16 13.88
N HIS A 538 -24.88 37.14 13.72
CA HIS A 538 -25.36 36.29 14.80
C HIS A 538 -25.75 34.91 14.27
N VAL A 539 -25.52 33.86 15.05
CA VAL A 539 -25.82 32.46 14.71
C VAL A 539 -26.63 31.82 15.83
N ALA A 540 -27.65 31.04 15.48
CA ALA A 540 -28.39 30.15 16.38
C ALA A 540 -28.50 28.74 15.78
N GLY A 541 -28.89 27.78 16.62
CA GLY A 541 -28.78 26.34 16.34
C GLY A 541 -27.39 25.78 16.67
N LYS A 542 -27.23 24.48 16.47
CA LYS A 542 -25.97 23.73 16.69
C LYS A 542 -25.15 23.63 15.40
N ASN A 543 -24.13 22.77 15.41
CA ASN A 543 -23.39 22.35 14.21
C ASN A 543 -22.79 23.51 13.39
N TRP A 544 -22.13 24.42 14.12
CA TRP A 544 -21.34 25.51 13.57
C TRP A 544 -20.14 25.82 14.48
N PHE A 545 -19.13 26.45 13.89
CA PHE A 545 -17.98 27.00 14.60
C PHE A 545 -17.53 28.31 13.96
N GLU A 546 -16.81 29.13 14.72
CA GLU A 546 -16.18 30.35 14.24
C GLU A 546 -14.67 30.37 14.46
N VAL A 547 -13.97 31.10 13.59
CA VAL A 547 -12.56 31.45 13.73
C VAL A 547 -12.45 32.95 13.50
N LEU A 548 -12.14 33.68 14.58
CA LEU A 548 -12.21 35.14 14.61
C LEU A 548 -10.86 35.78 14.29
N GLN A 549 -10.90 36.92 13.59
CA GLN A 549 -9.78 37.86 13.41
C GLN A 549 -8.49 37.29 12.78
N VAL A 550 -8.55 36.16 12.07
CA VAL A 550 -7.42 35.73 11.23
C VAL A 550 -7.39 36.61 9.98
N ASN A 551 -6.29 37.33 9.75
CA ASN A 551 -6.10 38.24 8.62
C ASN A 551 -7.23 39.29 8.44
N ASN A 552 -7.78 39.80 9.55
CA ASN A 552 -8.95 40.69 9.59
C ASN A 552 -10.26 40.08 9.02
N ILE A 553 -10.37 38.75 8.99
CA ILE A 553 -11.56 38.03 8.53
C ILE A 553 -12.15 37.24 9.71
N ASN A 554 -13.48 37.24 9.82
CA ASN A 554 -14.21 36.28 10.65
C ASN A 554 -14.73 35.15 9.75
N LEU A 555 -14.27 33.92 10.00
CA LEU A 555 -14.81 32.71 9.39
C LEU A 555 -15.96 32.19 10.25
N VAL A 556 -17.08 31.86 9.61
CA VAL A 556 -18.19 31.13 10.23
C VAL A 556 -18.55 29.93 9.35
N VAL A 557 -18.24 28.73 9.81
CA VAL A 557 -18.60 27.46 9.16
C VAL A 557 -19.78 26.86 9.88
N SER A 558 -20.75 26.36 9.14
CA SER A 558 -21.83 25.52 9.68
C SER A 558 -22.06 24.33 8.76
N TYR A 559 -22.58 23.25 9.32
CA TYR A 559 -22.59 21.95 8.65
C TYR A 559 -23.82 21.11 9.04
N SER A 560 -24.07 20.04 8.27
CA SER A 560 -24.99 18.96 8.64
C SER A 560 -24.49 17.64 8.07
N THR A 561 -24.66 16.55 8.82
CA THR A 561 -24.39 15.17 8.36
C THR A 561 -25.62 14.50 7.76
N LYS A 562 -26.80 15.12 7.88
CA LYS A 562 -28.09 14.61 7.39
C LYS A 562 -28.94 15.78 6.86
N PRO A 563 -28.52 16.45 5.77
CA PRO A 563 -29.20 17.63 5.25
C PRO A 563 -30.67 17.34 4.93
N GLN A 564 -31.56 18.23 5.37
CA GLN A 564 -33.01 18.16 5.10
C GLN A 564 -33.48 19.39 4.33
N PRO A 565 -34.53 19.28 3.50
CA PRO A 565 -35.11 20.41 2.78
C PRO A 565 -35.51 21.55 3.71
N VAL A 566 -35.14 22.77 3.33
CA VAL A 566 -35.39 23.99 4.09
C VAL A 566 -36.76 24.56 3.71
N PRO A 567 -37.60 25.00 4.67
CA PRO A 567 -38.91 25.59 4.39
C PRO A 567 -38.76 27.04 3.86
N GLN A 568 -38.26 27.20 2.63
CA GLN A 568 -37.90 28.48 2.01
C GLN A 568 -39.04 29.51 2.06
N GLY A 569 -40.27 29.10 1.77
CA GLY A 569 -41.45 29.98 1.80
C GLY A 569 -41.74 30.57 3.19
N CYS A 570 -41.50 29.80 4.27
CA CYS A 570 -41.64 30.29 5.64
C CYS A 570 -40.57 31.34 5.97
N ILE A 571 -39.32 31.11 5.52
CA ILE A 571 -38.21 32.05 5.72
C ILE A 571 -38.49 33.35 4.97
N GLN A 572 -38.88 33.27 3.69
CA GLN A 572 -39.23 34.44 2.88
C GLN A 572 -40.38 35.24 3.52
N GLN A 573 -41.45 34.57 3.97
CA GLN A 573 -42.56 35.22 4.68
C GLN A 573 -42.11 35.90 6.00
N ALA A 574 -41.26 35.25 6.79
CA ALA A 574 -40.71 35.83 8.01
C ALA A 574 -39.82 37.06 7.73
N MET A 575 -39.03 37.01 6.65
CA MET A 575 -38.17 38.10 6.18
C MET A 575 -38.93 39.24 5.51
N GLU A 576 -40.14 39.00 4.99
CA GLU A 576 -41.06 40.05 4.55
C GLU A 576 -41.89 40.67 5.69
N GLY A 577 -42.11 39.92 6.77
CA GLY A 577 -42.79 40.35 7.97
C GLY A 577 -41.82 40.93 9.02
N GLN A 578 -41.66 40.21 10.13
CA GLN A 578 -40.94 40.68 11.32
C GLN A 578 -39.43 40.88 11.06
N GLY A 579 -38.80 40.05 10.21
CA GLY A 579 -37.39 40.17 9.86
C GLY A 579 -37.03 41.36 8.96
N LYS A 580 -38.01 41.97 8.26
CA LYS A 580 -37.78 42.95 7.17
C LYS A 580 -36.99 44.21 7.54
N LYS A 581 -36.99 44.55 8.83
CA LYS A 581 -36.24 45.70 9.39
C LYS A 581 -35.28 45.32 10.51
N GLY A 582 -35.14 44.03 10.84
CA GLY A 582 -34.23 43.57 11.89
C GLY A 582 -32.76 43.85 11.59
N ASN A 583 -31.93 43.83 12.64
CA ASN A 583 -30.49 43.59 12.56
C ASN A 583 -30.23 42.07 12.64
N ALA A 584 -28.97 41.64 12.59
CA ALA A 584 -28.63 40.21 12.58
C ALA A 584 -29.21 39.43 13.79
N PRO A 585 -29.04 39.86 15.06
CA PRO A 585 -29.66 39.17 16.20
C PRO A 585 -31.19 39.07 16.11
N ALA A 586 -31.89 40.17 15.80
CA ALA A 586 -33.35 40.18 15.74
C ALA A 586 -33.92 39.31 14.61
N VAL A 587 -33.20 39.17 13.49
CA VAL A 587 -33.61 38.27 12.41
C VAL A 587 -33.46 36.81 12.81
N VAL A 588 -32.34 36.45 13.46
CA VAL A 588 -32.10 35.09 13.96
C VAL A 588 -33.15 34.71 15.01
N GLU A 589 -33.43 35.58 15.98
CA GLU A 589 -34.42 35.32 17.04
C GLU A 589 -35.85 35.05 16.48
N VAL A 590 -36.22 35.72 15.38
CA VAL A 590 -37.51 35.50 14.70
C VAL A 590 -37.56 34.15 13.99
N LEU A 591 -36.46 33.75 13.34
CA LEU A 591 -36.36 32.54 12.54
C LEU A 591 -36.16 31.29 13.41
N GLU A 592 -35.31 31.34 14.44
CA GLU A 592 -35.06 30.24 15.38
C GLU A 592 -36.36 29.74 16.04
N LYS A 593 -37.23 30.67 16.46
CA LYS A 593 -38.55 30.35 17.04
C LYS A 593 -39.50 29.62 16.09
N GLN A 594 -39.26 29.70 14.79
CA GLN A 594 -40.08 29.06 13.75
C GLN A 594 -39.41 27.80 13.17
N LEU A 595 -38.08 27.66 13.32
CA LEU A 595 -37.24 26.69 12.63
C LEU A 595 -36.39 25.91 13.64
N CYS A 596 -37.04 25.27 14.61
CA CYS A 596 -36.38 24.38 15.56
C CYS A 596 -35.69 23.21 14.82
N GLY A 597 -34.43 22.94 15.13
CA GLY A 597 -33.61 21.95 14.41
C GLY A 597 -32.93 22.46 13.13
N PHE A 598 -32.91 23.78 12.91
CA PHE A 598 -32.16 24.42 11.83
C PHE A 598 -31.09 25.36 12.39
N VAL A 599 -29.95 25.43 11.70
CA VAL A 599 -28.92 26.45 11.91
C VAL A 599 -29.36 27.72 11.18
N VAL A 600 -29.37 28.85 11.89
CA VAL A 600 -29.74 30.16 11.33
C VAL A 600 -28.61 31.15 11.56
N HIS A 601 -28.05 31.69 10.48
CA HIS A 601 -26.99 32.72 10.54
C HIS A 601 -27.41 33.96 9.76
N ALA A 602 -27.44 35.12 10.41
CA ALA A 602 -27.64 36.41 9.75
C ALA A 602 -26.35 37.24 9.76
N VAL A 603 -26.00 37.84 8.62
CA VAL A 603 -24.86 38.75 8.45
C VAL A 603 -25.36 40.12 7.96
N SER A 604 -24.95 41.20 8.61
CA SER A 604 -25.28 42.57 8.22
C SER A 604 -24.80 42.89 6.79
N ARG A 605 -25.71 43.41 5.96
CA ARG A 605 -25.40 43.84 4.56
C ARG A 605 -24.36 44.95 4.45
N HIS A 606 -23.94 45.52 5.58
CA HIS A 606 -22.95 46.59 5.66
C HIS A 606 -21.52 46.06 5.82
N LYS A 607 -21.36 44.77 6.11
CA LYS A 607 -20.09 44.05 5.97
C LYS A 607 -19.98 43.44 4.58
N GLU A 608 -18.75 43.33 4.10
CA GLU A 608 -18.42 42.51 2.94
C GLU A 608 -18.35 41.05 3.39
N SER A 609 -19.01 40.16 2.64
CA SER A 609 -19.00 38.73 2.93
C SER A 609 -19.10 37.91 1.66
N ALA A 610 -18.37 36.79 1.69
CA ALA A 610 -18.39 35.72 0.70
C ALA A 610 -19.01 34.47 1.33
N ALA A 611 -19.61 33.62 0.50
CA ALA A 611 -20.22 32.37 0.93
C ALA A 611 -20.05 31.29 -0.16
N ALA A 612 -19.84 30.06 0.29
CA ALA A 612 -19.87 28.85 -0.55
C ALA A 612 -20.45 27.69 0.27
N TRP A 613 -21.09 26.72 -0.38
CA TRP A 613 -21.70 25.57 0.28
C TRP A 613 -21.70 24.32 -0.60
N SER A 614 -21.78 23.14 0.04
CA SER A 614 -21.87 21.82 -0.60
C SER A 614 -23.18 21.08 -0.29
N PHE A 615 -24.15 21.77 0.32
CA PHE A 615 -25.48 21.21 0.59
C PHE A 615 -26.20 20.83 -0.73
N PRO A 616 -26.99 19.74 -0.72
CA PRO A 616 -27.89 19.41 -1.83
C PRO A 616 -28.89 20.52 -2.15
N GLU A 617 -29.48 20.47 -3.35
CA GLU A 617 -30.58 21.36 -3.73
C GLU A 617 -31.72 21.31 -2.69
N ASP A 618 -32.38 22.46 -2.50
CA ASP A 618 -33.40 22.75 -1.48
C ASP A 618 -33.00 22.55 0.00
N CYS A 619 -31.85 21.94 0.31
CA CYS A 619 -31.38 21.69 1.69
C CYS A 619 -30.60 22.87 2.30
N HIS A 620 -30.47 23.98 1.58
CA HIS A 620 -29.78 25.19 2.02
C HIS A 620 -30.44 26.43 1.44
N TYR A 621 -30.52 27.47 2.26
CA TYR A 621 -31.05 28.77 1.91
C TYR A 621 -29.98 29.83 2.13
N TRP A 622 -29.66 30.61 1.10
CA TRP A 622 -28.77 31.77 1.20
C TRP A 622 -29.29 32.93 0.35
N GLU A 623 -29.96 33.89 1.01
CA GLU A 623 -30.52 35.07 0.34
C GLU A 623 -30.07 36.39 0.97
N ARG A 624 -30.00 37.44 0.15
CA ARG A 624 -29.70 38.82 0.57
C ARG A 624 -30.99 39.63 0.72
N HIS A 625 -31.43 39.82 1.97
CA HIS A 625 -32.58 40.63 2.33
C HIS A 625 -32.21 42.10 2.59
N LYS A 626 -33.23 42.91 2.93
CA LYS A 626 -33.10 44.38 3.03
C LYS A 626 -31.97 44.86 3.94
N ASN A 627 -31.71 44.19 5.06
CA ASN A 627 -30.73 44.58 6.07
C ASN A 627 -29.62 43.54 6.31
N VAL A 628 -29.85 42.29 5.93
CA VAL A 628 -28.97 41.14 6.24
C VAL A 628 -28.93 40.15 5.07
N ALA A 629 -27.83 39.44 4.92
CA ALA A 629 -27.83 38.13 4.28
C ALA A 629 -28.22 37.07 5.32
N VAL A 630 -29.04 36.08 4.95
CA VAL A 630 -29.50 35.01 5.84
C VAL A 630 -29.11 33.67 5.26
N CYS A 631 -28.50 32.83 6.10
CA CYS A 631 -28.23 31.43 5.84
C CYS A 631 -29.16 30.57 6.71
N VAL A 632 -29.81 29.55 6.13
CA VAL A 632 -30.51 28.50 6.88
C VAL A 632 -30.22 27.13 6.27
N HIS A 633 -29.98 26.12 7.11
CA HIS A 633 -29.98 24.69 6.76
C HIS A 633 -30.35 23.87 8.01
N SER A 634 -30.69 22.59 7.85
CA SER A 634 -30.94 21.70 9.01
C SER A 634 -29.66 21.53 9.86
N GLU A 635 -29.80 21.25 11.16
CA GLU A 635 -28.66 20.76 11.97
C GLU A 635 -28.05 19.47 11.37
#